data_AF-A0A921Z8B6-F1
#
_entry.id   AF-A0A921Z8B6-F1
#
_cell.length_a   1.000
_cell.length_b   1.000
_cell.length_c   1.000
_cell.angle_alpha   90.00
_cell.angle_beta   90.00
_cell.angle_gamma   90.00
#
_symmetry.space_group_name_H-M   'P 1'
#
loop_
_entity.id
_entity.type
_entity.pdbx_description
1 polymer ?
#
loop_
_entity_poly.entity_id
_entity_poly.type
_entity_poly.pdbx_seq_one_letter_code
_entity_poly.pdbx_strand_id
1 'polypeptide(L)'
;MKIKDITEMYETEKVKKEKANIKLRSYKDKILKCAACINQLKNSRFILSKTVKEYSENIPKWQNDLIKASKVLDEQLSKVNTENSSLKERLQLADEQINQLTETLKYSENTKNKISELSSTNNLLQLEIIKLKEQLDKAIQDNSKVNKELSIVYDESKDSARKIADLSEKNRKYQKEIDKLKIENNDLSDSLKRETHNNESNTNLLLQIKALESEKSILVKEKLNARDSVLDLENKNKVLVDQVTSLTTEIQTINSQLQRITQEKLVLEKNHKADKEGEVNMLKCEIRSLQEQCDRFKKEYDDLQDLNGILREEVETLKLSLEQPKDECDNLSDLNASLQADVVKLETKLAAYKQENSSLLSEVKESRNKIKEYDSLLLEYENVKSNLLSYKTENSELLNEMKEINQVLKERGEAISKLQKAIAEMELLVETLEKDRDNVIQDKSDLQKKIDSLENTLKNAEQKTQESNDYTNQLIAERDNAMKALDSKEDYIASLKTEMDKLKQQNSTPTEIPMEDNMSTSTISKAEEYARMKDLDETFEEKYSKLRIFALKLKKKLNETVTQMQNSEQDKARLEKLLNEKAILESKLDAPLNQDVIDGTDRDEHSGKDLQEKIEKLTVALEAAKQDCSELEKVKAELTSKSQQLASEMESHKVTKDNLEKARRDVKKKNVLSLEMEDYERSMKELTSKMEENKKKMVQMESIIDTQEATIIAMKTQIKLLEEQIKTEETQCRHLKEELQHALEEIKEKDNIISVKNGIISKLEQDLEDEKRKNEESDMELTAVLSDKEKVIMSLAEEKAELNNKVKRMEFKCAELKENIQILNIELADLKTEYTSYKVRAQAVLRQNQMVDHSQEEQLKEEMAALKAQIETLTLKLATAQEQLAEQRSETENGRRRAAEASNEATRAQQRTARLHTDLTRLSQQLESERAQHKLQISTLTQCYKTQINELETKLQKETENLKKQLMVVQNENTTVSALGMSQEPHNSHYMLPVIPKDENSDGEMDINVSMIPREEGEGSESAPSPPPSKSYMTAAGSSRSPVPLERLLEEGVPDDEALDTASLALTPEQEISDLKRKLLAQQQRVKHVTVLLSESERECARRWQLSELLKAELRRARGADHSAHNAEYMKNVTLKFLTLPPGDERGRLVPVLQKILTLTQEETQKIQAIAKGMDPNPGKGWGSYLPWPGSK
;
A
#
# COMPACT_ATOMS: atom_id res chain seq x y z
N MET A 1 -56.43 -17.07 76.06
CA MET A 1 -55.09 -16.48 76.30
C MET A 1 -54.04 -17.48 75.85
N LYS A 2 -53.16 -18.02 76.71
CA LYS A 2 -52.03 -18.97 76.47
C LYS A 2 -51.72 -19.45 75.05
N ILE A 3 -52.67 -20.07 74.34
CA ILE A 3 -52.46 -20.51 72.93
C ILE A 3 -52.06 -19.34 72.03
N LYS A 4 -52.73 -18.19 72.13
CA LYS A 4 -52.47 -17.02 71.27
C LYS A 4 -51.04 -16.49 71.47
N ASP A 5 -50.65 -16.35 72.72
CA ASP A 5 -49.34 -15.90 73.18
C ASP A 5 -48.22 -16.85 72.69
N ILE A 6 -48.48 -18.17 72.68
CA ILE A 6 -47.57 -19.19 72.12
C ILE A 6 -47.46 -19.07 70.60
N THR A 7 -48.57 -18.83 69.88
CA THR A 7 -48.54 -18.60 68.42
C THR A 7 -47.74 -17.35 68.07
N GLU A 8 -47.89 -16.27 68.83
CA GLU A 8 -47.17 -15.01 68.62
C GLU A 8 -45.66 -15.14 68.92
N MET A 9 -45.28 -15.89 69.96
CA MET A 9 -43.87 -16.24 70.20
C MET A 9 -43.29 -17.14 69.10
N TYR A 10 -44.06 -18.12 68.59
CA TYR A 10 -43.61 -18.98 67.49
C TYR A 10 -43.37 -18.15 66.21
N GLU A 11 -44.31 -17.29 65.85
CA GLU A 11 -44.25 -16.53 64.59
C GLU A 11 -43.17 -15.42 64.64
N THR A 12 -42.96 -14.79 65.81
CA THR A 12 -41.84 -13.86 66.00
C THR A 12 -40.48 -14.56 65.95
N GLU A 13 -40.34 -15.77 66.51
CA GLU A 13 -39.10 -16.55 66.43
C GLU A 13 -38.82 -17.08 65.01
N LYS A 14 -39.88 -17.47 64.28
CA LYS A 14 -39.84 -17.78 62.84
C LYS A 14 -39.36 -16.58 62.03
N VAL A 15 -39.89 -15.37 62.27
CA VAL A 15 -39.42 -14.13 61.62
C VAL A 15 -37.95 -13.80 61.96
N LYS A 16 -37.47 -14.09 63.18
CA LYS A 16 -36.04 -13.98 63.51
C LYS A 16 -35.19 -14.96 62.70
N LYS A 17 -35.61 -16.23 62.60
CA LYS A 17 -34.94 -17.24 61.77
C LYS A 17 -34.92 -16.86 60.29
N GLU A 18 -36.01 -16.33 59.76
CA GLU A 18 -36.09 -15.86 58.38
C GLU A 18 -35.09 -14.72 58.11
N LYS A 19 -35.05 -13.72 59.00
CA LYS A 19 -34.06 -12.62 58.94
C LYS A 19 -32.61 -13.11 59.07
N ALA A 20 -32.35 -14.14 59.88
CA ALA A 20 -31.03 -14.77 59.98
C ALA A 20 -30.65 -15.54 58.70
N ASN A 21 -31.60 -16.25 58.09
CA ASN A 21 -31.43 -16.99 56.84
C ASN A 21 -31.15 -16.04 55.66
N ILE A 22 -31.87 -14.92 55.57
CA ILE A 22 -31.63 -13.85 54.59
C ILE A 22 -30.22 -13.25 54.76
N LYS A 23 -29.76 -12.99 56.00
CA LYS A 23 -28.39 -12.55 56.27
C LYS A 23 -27.35 -13.60 55.85
N LEU A 24 -27.57 -14.88 56.16
CA LEU A 24 -26.69 -15.98 55.76
C LEU A 24 -26.59 -16.12 54.23
N ARG A 25 -27.68 -15.96 53.49
CA ARG A 25 -27.66 -15.90 52.01
C ARG A 25 -26.83 -14.70 51.53
N SER A 26 -27.06 -13.50 52.07
CA SER A 26 -26.27 -12.31 51.71
C SER A 26 -24.77 -12.47 51.99
N TYR A 27 -24.38 -13.14 53.08
CA TYR A 27 -22.98 -13.46 53.35
C TYR A 27 -22.43 -14.52 52.38
N LYS A 28 -23.19 -15.58 52.06
CA LYS A 28 -22.82 -16.58 51.04
C LYS A 28 -22.57 -15.91 49.68
N ASP A 29 -23.46 -15.03 49.26
CA ASP A 29 -23.37 -14.35 47.96
C ASP A 29 -22.16 -13.39 47.90
N LYS A 30 -21.85 -12.71 49.02
CA LYS A 30 -20.63 -11.90 49.17
C LYS A 30 -19.36 -12.75 49.11
N ILE A 31 -19.34 -13.90 49.80
CA ILE A 31 -18.21 -14.85 49.77
C ILE A 31 -18.00 -15.40 48.35
N LEU A 32 -19.08 -15.75 47.64
CA LEU A 32 -19.01 -16.19 46.24
C LEU A 32 -18.47 -15.09 45.31
N LYS A 33 -18.89 -13.83 45.49
CA LYS A 33 -18.34 -12.69 44.73
C LYS A 33 -16.85 -12.45 45.04
N CYS A 34 -16.43 -12.54 46.30
CA CYS A 34 -15.01 -12.48 46.67
C CYS A 34 -14.20 -13.63 46.04
N ALA A 35 -14.72 -14.86 46.04
CA ALA A 35 -14.08 -16.01 45.40
C ALA A 35 -13.94 -15.83 43.88
N ALA A 36 -14.96 -15.29 43.20
CA ALA A 36 -14.90 -14.95 41.79
C ALA A 36 -13.82 -13.89 41.50
N CYS A 37 -13.78 -12.79 42.26
CA CYS A 37 -12.77 -11.74 42.11
C CYS A 37 -11.35 -12.28 42.38
N ILE A 38 -11.16 -13.16 43.37
CA ILE A 38 -9.86 -13.80 43.66
C ILE A 38 -9.41 -14.69 42.50
N ASN A 39 -10.32 -15.45 41.89
CA ASN A 39 -9.98 -16.26 40.71
C ASN A 39 -9.68 -15.40 39.48
N GLN A 40 -10.42 -14.31 39.26
CA GLN A 40 -10.14 -13.34 38.21
C GLN A 40 -8.76 -12.70 38.39
N LEU A 41 -8.43 -12.25 39.62
CA LEU A 41 -7.13 -11.67 39.96
C LEU A 41 -5.97 -12.67 39.79
N LYS A 42 -6.17 -13.95 40.14
CA LYS A 42 -5.22 -15.03 39.86
C LYS A 42 -4.97 -15.18 38.35
N ASN A 43 -6.04 -15.14 37.54
CA ASN A 43 -5.94 -15.29 36.09
C ASN A 43 -5.23 -14.08 35.46
N SER A 44 -5.57 -12.85 35.87
CA SER A 44 -4.84 -11.63 35.47
C SER A 44 -3.36 -11.68 35.86
N ARG A 45 -3.03 -12.16 37.06
CA ARG A 45 -1.62 -12.37 37.49
C ARG A 45 -0.91 -13.43 36.63
N PHE A 46 -1.59 -14.51 36.28
CA PHE A 46 -1.03 -15.56 35.42
C PHE A 46 -0.74 -15.03 34.01
N ILE A 47 -1.70 -14.34 33.38
CA ILE A 47 -1.52 -13.70 32.07
C ILE A 47 -0.37 -12.69 32.12
N LEU A 48 -0.37 -11.77 33.10
CA LEU A 48 0.69 -10.77 33.25
C LEU A 48 2.07 -11.43 33.40
N SER A 49 2.18 -12.45 34.25
CA SER A 49 3.43 -13.20 34.46
C SER A 49 3.88 -13.99 33.23
N LYS A 50 2.94 -14.45 32.39
CA LYS A 50 3.24 -15.08 31.10
C LYS A 50 3.78 -14.03 30.11
N THR A 51 3.10 -12.91 29.92
CA THR A 51 3.56 -11.84 29.02
C THR A 51 4.91 -11.26 29.44
N VAL A 52 5.15 -11.02 30.74
CA VAL A 52 6.45 -10.54 31.24
C VAL A 52 7.57 -11.55 30.91
N LYS A 53 7.30 -12.85 31.03
CA LYS A 53 8.24 -13.90 30.63
C LYS A 53 8.50 -13.86 29.12
N GLU A 54 7.46 -13.84 28.29
CA GLU A 54 7.57 -13.81 26.82
C GLU A 54 8.33 -12.58 26.32
N TYR A 55 8.08 -11.39 26.89
CA TYR A 55 8.87 -10.19 26.59
C TYR A 55 10.34 -10.34 27.05
N SER A 56 10.59 -10.89 28.25
CA SER A 56 11.96 -11.11 28.74
C SER A 56 12.77 -12.10 27.89
N GLU A 57 12.11 -13.05 27.24
CA GLU A 57 12.74 -14.04 26.35
C GLU A 57 12.89 -13.54 24.90
N ASN A 58 12.05 -12.59 24.45
CA ASN A 58 12.04 -12.12 23.07
C ASN A 58 12.79 -10.79 22.85
N ILE A 59 12.79 -9.87 23.81
CA ILE A 59 13.55 -8.60 23.71
C ILE A 59 15.05 -8.86 23.44
N PRO A 60 15.74 -9.81 24.11
CA PRO A 60 17.14 -10.10 23.81
C PRO A 60 17.36 -10.70 22.41
N LYS A 61 16.36 -11.39 21.82
CA LYS A 61 16.44 -11.90 20.45
C LYS A 61 16.36 -10.73 19.46
N TRP A 62 15.34 -9.89 19.59
CA TRP A 62 15.17 -8.68 18.77
C TRP A 62 16.38 -7.74 18.86
N GLN A 63 16.99 -7.58 20.05
CA GLN A 63 18.24 -6.83 20.20
C GLN A 63 19.41 -7.46 19.42
N ASN A 64 19.58 -8.78 19.49
CA ASN A 64 20.62 -9.48 18.71
C ASN A 64 20.35 -9.39 17.19
N ASP A 65 19.11 -9.50 16.76
CA ASP A 65 18.75 -9.44 15.34
C ASP A 65 18.86 -8.01 14.77
N LEU A 66 18.55 -6.99 15.57
CA LEU A 66 18.85 -5.58 15.26
C LEU A 66 20.36 -5.33 15.13
N ILE A 67 21.17 -5.92 16.02
CA ILE A 67 22.65 -5.84 15.95
C ILE A 67 23.20 -6.56 14.71
N LYS A 68 22.62 -7.70 14.29
CA LYS A 68 22.97 -8.36 13.03
C LYS A 68 22.62 -7.47 11.82
N ALA A 69 21.40 -6.92 11.80
CA ALA A 69 20.95 -6.03 10.74
C ALA A 69 21.83 -4.79 10.61
N SER A 70 22.18 -4.14 11.72
CA SER A 70 23.15 -3.03 11.75
C SER A 70 24.46 -3.43 11.10
N LYS A 71 25.07 -4.55 11.50
CA LYS A 71 26.37 -5.00 10.95
C LYS A 71 26.34 -5.26 9.44
N VAL A 72 25.26 -5.87 8.93
CA VAL A 72 25.10 -6.08 7.48
C VAL A 72 24.97 -4.74 6.75
N LEU A 73 24.27 -3.76 7.35
CA LEU A 73 24.13 -2.41 6.81
C LEU A 73 25.46 -1.64 6.87
N ASP A 74 26.24 -1.77 7.95
CA ASP A 74 27.59 -1.23 8.10
C ASP A 74 28.56 -1.83 7.06
N GLU A 75 28.49 -3.14 6.78
CA GLU A 75 29.27 -3.81 5.73
C GLU A 75 28.89 -3.34 4.33
N GLN A 76 27.59 -3.16 4.04
CA GLN A 76 27.14 -2.59 2.77
C GLN A 76 27.56 -1.12 2.61
N LEU A 77 27.44 -0.31 3.65
CA LEU A 77 27.87 1.10 3.65
C LEU A 77 29.38 1.20 3.41
N SER A 78 30.17 0.34 4.07
CA SER A 78 31.61 0.21 3.88
C SER A 78 31.96 -0.15 2.42
N LYS A 79 31.27 -1.13 1.84
CA LYS A 79 31.45 -1.54 0.44
C LYS A 79 31.12 -0.40 -0.55
N VAL A 80 29.99 0.28 -0.36
CA VAL A 80 29.60 1.43 -1.20
C VAL A 80 30.61 2.58 -1.07
N ASN A 81 31.21 2.78 0.09
CA ASN A 81 32.23 3.81 0.31
C ASN A 81 33.59 3.46 -0.33
N THR A 82 34.02 2.19 -0.30
CA THR A 82 35.23 1.77 -1.03
C THR A 82 35.03 1.79 -2.54
N GLU A 83 33.84 1.41 -3.02
CA GLU A 83 33.46 1.49 -4.44
C GLU A 83 33.45 2.94 -4.94
N ASN A 84 32.82 3.87 -4.21
CA ASN A 84 32.89 5.32 -4.48
C ASN A 84 34.32 5.87 -4.47
N SER A 85 35.20 5.36 -3.59
CA SER A 85 36.61 5.76 -3.56
C SER A 85 37.33 5.30 -4.82
N SER A 86 37.13 4.05 -5.25
CA SER A 86 37.70 3.53 -6.50
C SER A 86 37.19 4.24 -7.76
N LEU A 87 35.93 4.68 -7.76
CA LEU A 87 35.34 5.46 -8.85
C LEU A 87 35.94 6.86 -8.94
N LYS A 88 36.27 7.49 -7.80
CA LYS A 88 36.99 8.78 -7.78
C LYS A 88 38.42 8.66 -8.32
N GLU A 89 39.16 7.63 -7.92
CA GLU A 89 40.51 7.36 -8.47
C GLU A 89 40.45 7.12 -9.99
N ARG A 90 39.44 6.38 -10.47
CA ARG A 90 39.24 6.14 -11.92
C ARG A 90 38.85 7.41 -12.69
N LEU A 91 38.03 8.29 -12.10
CA LEU A 91 37.73 9.61 -12.67
C LEU A 91 38.98 10.47 -12.79
N GLN A 92 39.78 10.54 -11.71
CA GLN A 92 41.01 11.33 -11.68
C GLN A 92 42.04 10.84 -12.71
N LEU A 93 42.18 9.53 -12.90
CA LEU A 93 43.00 8.94 -13.97
C LEU A 93 42.46 9.22 -15.38
N ALA A 94 41.14 9.33 -15.55
CA ALA A 94 40.53 9.69 -16.83
C ALA A 94 40.77 11.17 -17.16
N ASP A 95 40.64 12.07 -16.18
CA ASP A 95 40.97 13.50 -16.33
C ASP A 95 42.45 13.69 -16.70
N GLU A 96 43.38 12.95 -16.08
CA GLU A 96 44.80 12.99 -16.45
C GLU A 96 45.05 12.53 -17.90
N GLN A 97 44.32 11.51 -18.39
CA GLN A 97 44.40 11.07 -19.78
C GLN A 97 43.80 12.09 -20.76
N ILE A 98 42.67 12.72 -20.42
CA ILE A 98 42.05 13.79 -21.21
C ILE A 98 42.99 14.99 -21.34
N ASN A 99 43.68 15.38 -20.25
CA ASN A 99 44.67 16.44 -20.27
C ASN A 99 45.86 16.12 -21.20
N GLN A 100 46.42 14.90 -21.12
CA GLN A 100 47.50 14.46 -22.01
C GLN A 100 47.09 14.43 -23.50
N LEU A 101 45.88 13.97 -23.80
CA LEU A 101 45.33 14.02 -25.17
C LEU A 101 45.12 15.47 -25.65
N THR A 102 44.73 16.37 -24.76
CA THR A 102 44.54 17.81 -25.05
C THR A 102 45.87 18.51 -25.35
N GLU A 103 46.97 18.18 -24.66
CA GLU A 103 48.30 18.67 -25.03
C GLU A 103 48.78 18.09 -26.37
N THR A 104 48.51 16.81 -26.62
CA THR A 104 48.85 16.15 -27.89
C THR A 104 48.12 16.79 -29.08
N LEU A 105 46.84 17.17 -28.92
CA LEU A 105 46.06 17.89 -29.92
C LEU A 105 46.66 19.27 -30.25
N LYS A 106 47.09 20.05 -29.24
CA LYS A 106 47.76 21.35 -29.46
C LYS A 106 49.05 21.23 -30.29
N TYR A 107 49.78 20.12 -30.12
CA TYR A 107 50.95 19.82 -30.95
C TYR A 107 50.57 19.49 -32.41
N SER A 108 49.48 18.73 -32.60
CA SER A 108 48.94 18.45 -33.94
C SER A 108 48.46 19.74 -34.63
N GLU A 109 47.76 20.61 -33.91
CA GLU A 109 47.27 21.90 -34.42
C GLU A 109 48.42 22.82 -34.87
N ASN A 110 49.52 22.90 -34.12
CA ASN A 110 50.72 23.63 -34.54
C ASN A 110 51.32 23.09 -35.85
N THR A 111 51.31 21.77 -36.07
CA THR A 111 51.79 21.19 -37.34
C THR A 111 50.81 21.42 -38.50
N LYS A 112 49.49 21.37 -38.25
CA LYS A 112 48.44 21.78 -39.21
C LYS A 112 48.59 23.24 -39.63
N ASN A 113 48.88 24.14 -38.69
CA ASN A 113 49.14 25.56 -38.97
C ASN A 113 50.40 25.75 -39.81
N LYS A 114 51.47 24.97 -39.56
CA LYS A 114 52.69 25.00 -40.40
C LYS A 114 52.44 24.50 -41.83
N ILE A 115 51.56 23.50 -42.00
CA ILE A 115 51.12 23.02 -43.31
C ILE A 115 50.27 24.09 -44.03
N SER A 116 49.44 24.84 -43.29
CA SER A 116 48.67 25.97 -43.83
C SER A 116 49.57 27.10 -44.35
N GLU A 117 50.61 27.49 -43.59
CA GLU A 117 51.61 28.48 -44.05
C GLU A 117 52.36 28.00 -45.31
N LEU A 118 52.73 26.72 -45.38
CA LEU A 118 53.38 26.12 -46.55
C LEU A 118 52.43 26.03 -47.75
N SER A 119 51.13 25.80 -47.53
CA SER A 119 50.11 25.84 -48.58
C SER A 119 49.89 27.26 -49.10
N SER A 120 49.76 28.25 -48.21
CA SER A 120 49.58 29.66 -48.58
C SER A 120 50.78 30.22 -49.34
N THR A 121 52.01 29.88 -48.93
CA THR A 121 53.23 30.29 -49.66
C THR A 121 53.37 29.59 -51.02
N ASN A 122 52.97 28.32 -51.14
CA ASN A 122 52.93 27.62 -52.42
C ASN A 122 51.86 28.22 -53.37
N ASN A 123 50.68 28.59 -52.85
CA ASN A 123 49.66 29.31 -53.63
C ASN A 123 50.15 30.70 -54.07
N LEU A 124 50.89 31.41 -53.21
CA LEU A 124 51.51 32.70 -53.57
C LEU A 124 52.53 32.51 -54.70
N LEU A 125 53.38 31.48 -54.62
CA LEU A 125 54.35 31.13 -55.66
C LEU A 125 53.66 30.70 -56.97
N GLN A 126 52.51 30.02 -56.92
CA GLN A 126 51.72 29.72 -58.12
C GLN A 126 51.13 30.98 -58.75
N LEU A 127 50.64 31.93 -57.96
CA LEU A 127 50.21 33.25 -58.46
C LEU A 127 51.38 34.06 -59.05
N GLU A 128 52.57 33.97 -58.46
CA GLU A 128 53.79 34.57 -59.01
C GLU A 128 54.19 33.92 -60.35
N ILE A 129 54.10 32.59 -60.45
CA ILE A 129 54.32 31.85 -61.71
C ILE A 129 53.26 32.20 -62.76
N ILE A 130 52.00 32.42 -62.38
CA ILE A 130 50.94 32.87 -63.31
C ILE A 130 51.24 34.29 -63.81
N LYS A 131 51.57 35.24 -62.93
CA LYS A 131 51.98 36.60 -63.33
C LYS A 131 53.22 36.60 -64.22
N LEU A 132 54.21 35.76 -63.92
CA LEU A 132 55.42 35.62 -64.74
C LEU A 132 55.12 34.98 -66.10
N LYS A 133 54.13 34.07 -66.19
CA LYS A 133 53.60 33.59 -67.49
C LYS A 133 52.86 34.67 -68.24
N GLU A 134 51.96 35.43 -67.62
CA GLU A 134 51.27 36.55 -68.27
C GLU A 134 52.26 37.62 -68.77
N GLN A 135 53.31 37.92 -68.00
CA GLN A 135 54.39 38.81 -68.41
C GLN A 135 55.21 38.22 -69.56
N LEU A 136 55.49 36.92 -69.55
CA LEU A 136 56.19 36.22 -70.64
C LEU A 136 55.34 36.17 -71.92
N ASP A 137 54.05 35.83 -71.84
CA ASP A 137 53.13 35.79 -72.97
C ASP A 137 52.90 37.20 -73.55
N LYS A 138 52.83 38.22 -72.70
CA LYS A 138 52.79 39.63 -73.12
C LYS A 138 54.10 40.06 -73.78
N ALA A 139 55.25 39.67 -73.22
CA ALA A 139 56.55 39.90 -73.85
C ALA A 139 56.71 39.14 -75.19
N ILE A 140 56.15 37.93 -75.32
CA ILE A 140 56.09 37.19 -76.59
C ILE A 140 55.17 37.89 -77.58
N GLN A 141 54.00 38.38 -77.13
CA GLN A 141 53.08 39.14 -77.97
C GLN A 141 53.70 40.45 -78.46
N ASP A 142 54.38 41.19 -77.59
CA ASP A 142 55.07 42.43 -77.95
C ASP A 142 56.31 42.15 -78.80
N ASN A 143 57.07 41.08 -78.55
CA ASN A 143 58.12 40.61 -79.45
C ASN A 143 57.56 40.18 -80.82
N SER A 144 56.31 39.70 -80.91
CA SER A 144 55.64 39.42 -82.19
C SER A 144 55.20 40.69 -82.94
N LYS A 145 54.96 41.81 -82.24
CA LYS A 145 54.75 43.14 -82.85
C LYS A 145 56.09 43.72 -83.31
N VAL A 146 57.09 43.71 -82.44
CA VAL A 146 58.46 44.14 -82.73
C VAL A 146 59.09 43.35 -83.87
N ASN A 147 58.79 42.05 -84.05
CA ASN A 147 59.24 41.30 -85.24
C ASN A 147 58.53 41.73 -86.55
N LYS A 148 57.26 42.15 -86.48
CA LYS A 148 56.54 42.70 -87.65
C LYS A 148 57.04 44.11 -88.00
N GLU A 149 57.32 44.91 -86.99
CA GLU A 149 57.94 46.24 -87.14
C GLU A 149 59.39 46.11 -87.63
N LEU A 150 60.17 45.15 -87.12
CA LEU A 150 61.49 44.80 -87.66
C LEU A 150 61.42 44.34 -89.12
N SER A 151 60.37 43.63 -89.54
CA SER A 151 60.22 43.26 -90.96
C SER A 151 60.01 44.48 -91.87
N ILE A 152 59.40 45.56 -91.37
CA ILE A 152 59.20 46.82 -92.11
C ILE A 152 60.50 47.64 -92.07
N VAL A 153 61.09 47.79 -90.88
CA VAL A 153 62.36 48.49 -90.66
C VAL A 153 63.54 47.80 -91.36
N TYR A 154 63.49 46.48 -91.62
CA TYR A 154 64.53 45.78 -92.38
C TYR A 154 64.60 46.20 -93.85
N ASP A 155 63.45 46.46 -94.48
CA ASP A 155 63.42 46.97 -95.86
C ASP A 155 63.69 48.49 -95.91
N GLU A 156 63.21 49.29 -94.94
CA GLU A 156 63.57 50.72 -94.85
C GLU A 156 65.05 50.95 -94.49
N SER A 157 65.64 50.06 -93.68
CA SER A 157 67.08 50.05 -93.37
C SER A 157 67.94 49.70 -94.58
N LYS A 158 67.39 48.97 -95.56
CA LYS A 158 68.08 48.56 -96.79
C LYS A 158 68.38 49.73 -97.73
N ASP A 159 67.45 50.68 -97.84
CA ASP A 159 67.68 51.94 -98.56
C ASP A 159 68.33 53.01 -97.69
N SER A 160 68.14 52.98 -96.36
CA SER A 160 68.87 53.86 -95.44
C SER A 160 70.38 53.52 -95.40
N ALA A 161 70.76 52.25 -95.48
CA ALA A 161 72.16 51.81 -95.56
C ALA A 161 72.89 52.40 -96.78
N ARG A 162 72.20 52.58 -97.91
CA ARG A 162 72.75 53.24 -99.10
C ARG A 162 73.07 54.71 -98.85
N LYS A 163 72.25 55.44 -98.09
CA LYS A 163 72.53 56.83 -97.69
C LYS A 163 73.56 56.96 -96.57
N ILE A 164 73.66 55.97 -95.69
CA ILE A 164 74.66 55.92 -94.61
C ILE A 164 76.08 55.75 -95.18
N ALA A 165 76.26 55.07 -96.33
CA ALA A 165 77.55 55.03 -97.03
C ALA A 165 78.05 56.43 -97.43
N ASP A 166 77.22 57.21 -98.14
CA ASP A 166 77.56 58.59 -98.58
C ASP A 166 77.78 59.56 -97.39
N LEU A 167 77.02 59.38 -96.31
CA LEU A 167 77.17 60.20 -95.10
C LEU A 167 78.40 59.82 -94.26
N SER A 168 78.84 58.56 -94.31
CA SER A 168 80.05 58.10 -93.61
C SER A 168 81.33 58.76 -94.15
N GLU A 169 81.43 58.99 -95.46
CA GLU A 169 82.57 59.74 -96.02
C GLU A 169 82.56 61.22 -95.59
N LYS A 170 81.38 61.83 -95.44
CA LYS A 170 81.24 63.21 -94.93
C LYS A 170 81.58 63.31 -93.44
N ASN A 171 81.10 62.38 -92.61
CA ASN A 171 81.46 62.34 -91.18
C ASN A 171 82.96 62.15 -90.94
N ARG A 172 83.66 61.40 -91.82
CA ARG A 172 85.13 61.29 -91.77
C ARG A 172 85.87 62.63 -92.05
N LYS A 173 85.20 63.62 -92.65
CA LYS A 173 85.72 64.98 -92.83
C LYS A 173 85.39 65.84 -91.60
N TYR A 174 84.13 65.87 -91.16
CA TYR A 174 83.70 66.65 -89.99
C TYR A 174 84.34 66.22 -88.66
N GLN A 175 84.70 64.94 -88.48
CA GLN A 175 85.41 64.50 -87.27
C GLN A 175 86.75 65.23 -87.07
N LYS A 176 87.47 65.58 -88.15
CA LYS A 176 88.72 66.37 -88.10
C LYS A 176 88.50 67.86 -87.78
N GLU A 177 87.25 68.29 -87.75
CA GLU A 177 86.83 69.67 -87.48
C GLU A 177 86.30 69.77 -86.02
N ILE A 178 85.56 68.75 -85.57
CA ILE A 178 85.18 68.53 -84.18
C ILE A 178 86.40 68.48 -83.24
N ASP A 179 87.49 67.83 -83.66
CA ASP A 179 88.70 67.74 -82.83
C ASP A 179 89.52 69.05 -82.78
N LYS A 180 89.17 70.07 -83.58
CA LYS A 180 89.64 71.46 -83.37
C LYS A 180 88.74 72.20 -82.38
N LEU A 181 87.41 72.13 -82.57
CA LEU A 181 86.42 72.81 -81.71
C LEU A 181 86.46 72.33 -80.25
N LYS A 182 86.90 71.09 -79.99
CA LYS A 182 87.17 70.60 -78.63
C LYS A 182 88.27 71.34 -77.88
N ILE A 183 89.23 71.96 -78.57
CA ILE A 183 90.30 72.74 -77.92
C ILE A 183 89.71 74.09 -77.48
N GLU A 184 89.00 74.76 -78.38
CA GLU A 184 88.36 76.06 -78.16
C GLU A 184 87.28 76.03 -77.05
N ASN A 185 86.58 74.90 -76.90
CA ASN A 185 85.57 74.71 -75.84
C ASN A 185 86.17 74.48 -74.43
N ASN A 186 87.46 74.15 -74.31
CA ASN A 186 88.12 74.10 -73.00
C ASN A 186 88.45 75.51 -72.49
N ASP A 187 88.93 76.41 -73.36
CA ASP A 187 89.28 77.79 -72.98
C ASP A 187 88.05 78.62 -72.54
N LEU A 188 86.87 78.31 -73.07
CA LEU A 188 85.59 78.87 -72.61
C LEU A 188 85.18 78.35 -71.22
N SER A 189 85.55 77.12 -70.85
CA SER A 189 85.21 76.51 -69.56
C SER A 189 85.91 77.19 -68.38
N ASP A 190 87.14 77.70 -68.57
CA ASP A 190 87.86 78.47 -67.54
C ASP A 190 87.42 79.94 -67.45
N SER A 191 86.65 80.43 -68.42
CA SER A 191 86.02 81.76 -68.34
C SER A 191 84.76 81.74 -67.47
N LEU A 192 83.98 80.66 -67.49
CA LEU A 192 82.74 80.54 -66.72
C LEU A 192 82.94 80.44 -65.18
N LYS A 193 84.16 80.16 -64.73
CA LYS A 193 84.51 79.99 -63.30
C LYS A 193 84.61 81.31 -62.52
N ARG A 194 84.38 82.47 -63.14
CA ARG A 194 84.62 83.80 -62.55
C ARG A 194 83.37 84.56 -62.08
N GLU A 195 82.15 84.11 -62.37
CA GLU A 195 80.92 84.71 -61.81
C GLU A 195 80.49 84.05 -60.48
N THR A 196 81.44 83.77 -59.60
CA THR A 196 81.21 83.23 -58.26
C THR A 196 80.87 84.32 -57.23
N HIS A 197 79.87 85.16 -57.52
CA HIS A 197 79.37 86.17 -56.55
C HIS A 197 77.89 86.57 -56.73
N ASN A 198 76.97 85.80 -56.13
CA ASN A 198 75.84 86.39 -55.41
C ASN A 198 75.25 85.41 -54.37
N ASN A 199 74.93 85.88 -53.16
CA ASN A 199 74.91 85.01 -51.96
C ASN A 199 73.57 84.96 -51.19
N GLU A 200 72.44 85.19 -51.87
CA GLU A 200 71.09 85.19 -51.24
C GLU A 200 70.15 84.07 -51.75
N SER A 201 70.38 83.51 -52.95
CA SER A 201 69.51 82.42 -53.47
C SER A 201 69.70 81.12 -52.67
N ASN A 202 70.96 80.80 -52.31
CA ASN A 202 71.30 79.58 -51.59
C ASN A 202 70.75 79.52 -50.16
N THR A 203 70.57 80.66 -49.48
CA THR A 203 70.03 80.69 -48.10
C THR A 203 68.52 80.44 -48.07
N ASN A 204 67.77 81.00 -49.02
CA ASN A 204 66.34 80.71 -49.19
C ASN A 204 66.10 79.25 -49.60
N LEU A 205 66.89 78.71 -50.54
CA LEU A 205 66.84 77.28 -50.90
C LEU A 205 67.11 76.38 -49.68
N LEU A 206 68.08 76.73 -48.83
CA LEU A 206 68.39 75.95 -47.63
C LEU A 206 67.23 75.94 -46.60
N LEU A 207 66.50 77.05 -46.47
CA LEU A 207 65.30 77.13 -45.62
C LEU A 207 64.12 76.34 -46.21
N GLN A 208 63.91 76.42 -47.53
CA GLN A 208 62.87 75.66 -48.20
C GLN A 208 63.13 74.15 -48.16
N ILE A 209 64.39 73.72 -48.30
CA ILE A 209 64.80 72.33 -48.10
C ILE A 209 64.46 71.87 -46.67
N LYS A 210 64.81 72.66 -45.64
CA LYS A 210 64.46 72.31 -44.24
C LYS A 210 62.95 72.22 -43.98
N ALA A 211 62.15 73.08 -44.61
CA ALA A 211 60.70 73.00 -44.53
C ALA A 211 60.19 71.67 -45.13
N LEU A 212 60.63 71.34 -46.34
CA LEU A 212 60.29 70.09 -47.02
C LEU A 212 60.82 68.84 -46.29
N GLU A 213 61.96 68.91 -45.62
CA GLU A 213 62.48 67.84 -44.75
C GLU A 213 61.59 67.64 -43.51
N SER A 214 61.05 68.71 -42.93
CA SER A 214 60.11 68.62 -41.80
C SER A 214 58.76 68.03 -42.21
N GLU A 215 58.23 68.44 -43.37
CA GLU A 215 56.99 67.91 -43.95
C GLU A 215 57.15 66.43 -44.32
N LYS A 216 58.27 66.07 -44.96
CA LYS A 216 58.67 64.68 -45.23
C LYS A 216 58.78 63.84 -43.94
N SER A 217 59.24 64.42 -42.84
CA SER A 217 59.30 63.73 -41.54
C SER A 217 57.89 63.44 -40.99
N ILE A 218 56.97 64.40 -41.08
CA ILE A 218 55.57 64.23 -40.69
C ILE A 218 54.89 63.15 -41.57
N LEU A 219 55.00 63.27 -42.89
CA LEU A 219 54.42 62.31 -43.84
C LEU A 219 54.99 60.88 -43.69
N VAL A 220 56.28 60.75 -43.33
CA VAL A 220 56.87 59.44 -42.99
C VAL A 220 56.27 58.87 -41.70
N LYS A 221 56.02 59.72 -40.68
CA LYS A 221 55.40 59.29 -39.43
C LYS A 221 53.93 58.90 -39.61
N GLU A 222 53.17 59.66 -40.40
CA GLU A 222 51.80 59.31 -40.77
C GLU A 222 51.73 58.03 -41.60
N LYS A 223 52.66 57.83 -42.55
CA LYS A 223 52.80 56.59 -43.32
C LYS A 223 53.11 55.37 -42.44
N LEU A 224 53.89 55.54 -41.36
CA LEU A 224 54.13 54.48 -40.38
C LEU A 224 52.86 54.18 -39.56
N ASN A 225 52.22 55.20 -38.97
CA ASN A 225 50.96 55.03 -38.25
C ASN A 225 49.87 54.36 -39.11
N ALA A 226 49.78 54.70 -40.40
CA ALA A 226 48.86 54.08 -41.35
C ALA A 226 49.23 52.63 -41.67
N ARG A 227 50.53 52.31 -41.81
CA ARG A 227 51.02 50.93 -41.97
C ARG A 227 50.68 50.08 -40.75
N ASP A 228 50.88 50.60 -39.55
CA ASP A 228 50.61 49.88 -38.30
C ASP A 228 49.09 49.67 -38.11
N SER A 229 48.29 50.67 -38.48
CA SER A 229 46.82 50.54 -38.54
C SER A 229 46.35 49.49 -39.56
N VAL A 230 47.06 49.33 -40.69
CA VAL A 230 46.79 48.27 -41.68
C VAL A 230 47.18 46.90 -41.11
N LEU A 231 48.32 46.77 -40.44
CA LEU A 231 48.73 45.52 -39.79
C LEU A 231 47.72 45.08 -38.71
N ASP A 232 47.18 46.01 -37.92
CA ASP A 232 46.11 45.71 -36.96
C ASP A 232 44.80 45.24 -37.63
N LEU A 233 44.48 45.75 -38.82
CA LEU A 233 43.32 45.32 -39.60
C LEU A 233 43.58 43.97 -40.30
N GLU A 234 44.80 43.72 -40.79
CA GLU A 234 45.22 42.42 -41.34
C GLU A 234 45.18 41.33 -40.26
N ASN A 235 45.66 41.63 -39.04
CA ASN A 235 45.58 40.72 -37.89
C ASN A 235 44.11 40.42 -37.50
N LYS A 236 43.24 41.44 -37.47
CA LYS A 236 41.80 41.24 -37.19
C LYS A 236 41.11 40.43 -38.29
N ASN A 237 41.39 40.72 -39.56
CA ASN A 237 40.89 39.92 -40.68
C ASN A 237 41.38 38.46 -40.60
N LYS A 238 42.64 38.23 -40.21
CA LYS A 238 43.16 36.87 -40.01
C LYS A 238 42.37 36.12 -38.93
N VAL A 239 42.18 36.72 -37.75
CA VAL A 239 41.39 36.10 -36.67
C VAL A 239 39.94 35.80 -37.10
N LEU A 240 39.32 36.70 -37.87
CA LEU A 240 37.98 36.46 -38.43
C LEU A 240 37.96 35.33 -39.46
N VAL A 241 38.99 35.21 -40.31
CA VAL A 241 39.13 34.09 -41.27
C VAL A 241 39.40 32.77 -40.54
N ASP A 242 40.22 32.77 -39.50
CA ASP A 242 40.50 31.59 -38.66
C ASP A 242 39.20 31.13 -37.94
N GLN A 243 38.38 32.06 -37.44
CA GLN A 243 37.05 31.77 -36.88
C GLN A 243 36.05 31.24 -37.92
N VAL A 244 35.95 31.88 -39.10
CA VAL A 244 35.06 31.44 -40.18
C VAL A 244 35.46 30.05 -40.70
N THR A 245 36.76 29.74 -40.75
CA THR A 245 37.22 28.40 -41.15
C THR A 245 36.95 27.33 -40.09
N SER A 246 37.08 27.64 -38.79
CA SER A 246 36.65 26.73 -37.71
C SER A 246 35.16 26.38 -37.83
N LEU A 247 34.30 27.42 -37.86
CA LEU A 247 32.85 27.27 -38.02
C LEU A 247 32.48 26.51 -39.31
N THR A 248 33.22 26.73 -40.40
CA THR A 248 33.04 25.96 -41.65
C THR A 248 33.36 24.48 -41.47
N THR A 249 34.42 24.12 -40.73
CA THR A 249 34.76 22.72 -40.44
C THR A 249 33.79 22.07 -39.44
N GLU A 250 33.28 22.81 -38.47
CA GLU A 250 32.23 22.36 -37.54
C GLU A 250 30.93 22.08 -38.30
N ILE A 251 30.50 23.00 -39.16
CA ILE A 251 29.34 22.83 -40.06
C ILE A 251 29.54 21.61 -40.99
N GLN A 252 30.74 21.38 -41.54
CA GLN A 252 31.02 20.17 -42.34
C GLN A 252 30.92 18.88 -41.50
N THR A 253 31.43 18.90 -40.27
CA THR A 253 31.37 17.76 -39.35
C THR A 253 29.92 17.44 -38.98
N ILE A 254 29.12 18.44 -38.60
CA ILE A 254 27.69 18.31 -38.28
C ILE A 254 26.92 17.78 -39.49
N ASN A 255 27.17 18.32 -40.70
CA ASN A 255 26.55 17.80 -41.93
C ASN A 255 26.90 16.34 -42.20
N SER A 256 28.13 15.90 -41.93
CA SER A 256 28.52 14.48 -42.08
C SER A 256 27.80 13.56 -41.08
N GLN A 257 27.61 14.02 -39.84
CA GLN A 257 26.86 13.29 -38.82
C GLN A 257 25.36 13.23 -39.15
N LEU A 258 24.79 14.33 -39.62
CA LEU A 258 23.39 14.42 -40.03
C LEU A 258 23.12 13.55 -41.27
N GLN A 259 24.05 13.49 -42.23
CA GLN A 259 23.99 12.50 -43.33
C GLN A 259 24.01 11.06 -42.81
N ARG A 260 24.91 10.73 -41.88
CA ARG A 260 24.99 9.37 -41.29
C ARG A 260 23.68 8.98 -40.60
N ILE A 261 23.16 9.85 -39.72
CA ILE A 261 21.89 9.64 -39.00
C ILE A 261 20.70 9.53 -39.97
N THR A 262 20.69 10.34 -41.05
CA THR A 262 19.66 10.24 -42.10
C THR A 262 19.71 8.90 -42.83
N GLN A 263 20.91 8.37 -43.09
CA GLN A 263 21.07 7.08 -43.77
C GLN A 263 20.79 5.89 -42.83
N GLU A 264 21.18 5.98 -41.55
CA GLU A 264 20.80 5.03 -40.49
C GLU A 264 19.26 4.98 -40.34
N LYS A 265 18.60 6.14 -40.29
CA LYS A 265 17.13 6.25 -40.31
C LYS A 265 16.50 5.58 -41.54
N LEU A 266 17.01 5.85 -42.75
CA LEU A 266 16.48 5.25 -43.98
C LEU A 266 16.65 3.71 -44.02
N VAL A 267 17.71 3.17 -43.41
CA VAL A 267 17.89 1.72 -43.25
C VAL A 267 16.87 1.16 -42.24
N LEU A 268 16.66 1.83 -41.10
CA LEU A 268 15.66 1.41 -40.11
C LEU A 268 14.22 1.48 -40.65
N GLU A 269 13.85 2.56 -41.35
CA GLU A 269 12.54 2.67 -42.01
C GLU A 269 12.34 1.59 -43.08
N LYS A 270 13.38 1.24 -43.84
CA LYS A 270 13.32 0.15 -44.82
C LYS A 270 13.17 -1.22 -44.17
N ASN A 271 13.91 -1.52 -43.10
CA ASN A 271 13.83 -2.79 -42.40
C ASN A 271 12.47 -2.95 -41.72
N HIS A 272 12.04 -1.95 -40.94
CA HIS A 272 10.73 -1.97 -40.26
C HIS A 272 9.55 -2.09 -41.23
N LYS A 273 9.69 -1.56 -42.46
CA LYS A 273 8.72 -1.78 -43.54
C LYS A 273 8.77 -3.22 -44.07
N ALA A 274 9.97 -3.77 -44.30
CA ALA A 274 10.12 -5.15 -44.78
C ALA A 274 9.59 -6.18 -43.76
N ASP A 275 9.84 -5.96 -42.47
CA ASP A 275 9.35 -6.82 -41.38
C ASP A 275 7.80 -6.81 -41.35
N LYS A 276 7.19 -5.62 -41.42
CA LYS A 276 5.72 -5.47 -41.50
C LYS A 276 5.13 -6.05 -42.78
N GLU A 277 5.81 -5.92 -43.92
CA GLU A 277 5.38 -6.60 -45.15
C GLU A 277 5.51 -8.13 -45.02
N GLY A 278 6.49 -8.64 -44.26
CA GLY A 278 6.63 -10.04 -43.88
C GLY A 278 5.47 -10.55 -43.01
N GLU A 279 5.19 -9.89 -41.88
CA GLU A 279 4.08 -10.22 -40.98
C GLU A 279 2.73 -10.21 -41.72
N VAL A 280 2.45 -9.14 -42.48
CA VAL A 280 1.22 -9.01 -43.28
C VAL A 280 1.13 -10.09 -44.36
N ASN A 281 2.25 -10.57 -44.90
CA ASN A 281 2.24 -11.67 -45.86
C ASN A 281 2.08 -13.04 -45.19
N MET A 282 2.61 -13.28 -44.00
CA MET A 282 2.28 -14.49 -43.20
C MET A 282 0.78 -14.54 -42.91
N LEU A 283 0.22 -13.47 -42.34
CA LEU A 283 -1.20 -13.40 -41.99
C LEU A 283 -2.11 -13.57 -43.22
N LYS A 284 -1.72 -13.07 -44.40
CA LYS A 284 -2.44 -13.32 -45.66
C LYS A 284 -2.37 -14.79 -46.12
N CYS A 285 -1.25 -15.48 -45.91
CA CYS A 285 -1.11 -16.89 -46.22
C CYS A 285 -1.88 -17.77 -45.22
N GLU A 286 -1.90 -17.40 -43.95
CA GLU A 286 -2.67 -18.06 -42.89
C GLU A 286 -4.18 -17.89 -43.11
N ILE A 287 -4.65 -16.66 -43.36
CA ILE A 287 -6.04 -16.38 -43.75
C ILE A 287 -6.42 -17.19 -45.00
N ARG A 288 -5.55 -17.26 -46.03
CA ARG A 288 -5.83 -18.07 -47.22
C ARG A 288 -5.92 -19.56 -46.89
N SER A 289 -5.01 -20.10 -46.07
CA SER A 289 -5.04 -21.51 -45.66
C SER A 289 -6.28 -21.85 -44.83
N LEU A 290 -6.74 -20.96 -43.95
CA LEU A 290 -8.00 -21.10 -43.21
C LEU A 290 -9.21 -21.00 -44.15
N GLN A 291 -9.17 -20.11 -45.15
CA GLN A 291 -10.24 -19.96 -46.13
C GLN A 291 -10.33 -21.18 -47.05
N GLU A 292 -9.21 -21.71 -47.53
CA GLU A 292 -9.13 -22.98 -48.25
C GLU A 292 -9.58 -24.19 -47.40
N GLN A 293 -9.36 -24.17 -46.08
CA GLN A 293 -9.92 -25.18 -45.16
C GLN A 293 -11.44 -25.03 -45.00
N CYS A 294 -11.96 -23.81 -44.89
CA CYS A 294 -13.40 -23.56 -44.86
C CYS A 294 -14.08 -23.98 -46.16
N ASP A 295 -13.46 -23.70 -47.32
CA ASP A 295 -13.96 -24.13 -48.63
C ASP A 295 -13.88 -25.66 -48.78
N ARG A 296 -12.84 -26.33 -48.23
CA ARG A 296 -12.79 -27.81 -48.15
C ARG A 296 -13.86 -28.38 -47.24
N PHE A 297 -14.04 -27.90 -46.01
CA PHE A 297 -15.09 -28.38 -45.12
C PHE A 297 -16.49 -28.09 -45.65
N LYS A 298 -16.68 -26.98 -46.36
CA LYS A 298 -17.94 -26.72 -47.06
C LYS A 298 -18.16 -27.71 -48.19
N LYS A 299 -17.12 -28.00 -49.00
CA LYS A 299 -17.22 -29.04 -50.03
C LYS A 299 -17.46 -30.42 -49.43
N GLU A 300 -16.82 -30.78 -48.33
CA GLU A 300 -17.09 -32.03 -47.61
C GLU A 300 -18.52 -32.08 -47.03
N TYR A 301 -19.07 -30.95 -46.58
CA TYR A 301 -20.46 -30.86 -46.16
C TYR A 301 -21.43 -31.02 -47.35
N ASP A 302 -21.17 -30.35 -48.47
CA ASP A 302 -21.96 -30.45 -49.70
C ASP A 302 -21.85 -31.88 -50.29
N ASP A 303 -20.65 -32.47 -50.37
CA ASP A 303 -20.39 -33.86 -50.79
C ASP A 303 -21.04 -34.88 -49.82
N LEU A 304 -21.10 -34.60 -48.51
CA LEU A 304 -21.80 -35.45 -47.52
C LEU A 304 -23.32 -35.27 -47.58
N GLN A 305 -23.81 -34.08 -47.93
CA GLN A 305 -25.24 -33.84 -48.13
C GLN A 305 -25.72 -34.53 -49.41
N ASP A 306 -24.95 -34.45 -50.49
CA ASP A 306 -25.15 -35.22 -51.71
C ASP A 306 -25.03 -36.73 -51.45
N LEU A 307 -24.03 -37.19 -50.67
CA LEU A 307 -23.92 -38.61 -50.29
C LEU A 307 -25.10 -39.08 -49.41
N ASN A 308 -25.68 -38.22 -48.58
CA ASN A 308 -26.88 -38.52 -47.78
C ASN A 308 -28.18 -38.42 -48.61
N GLY A 309 -28.16 -37.65 -49.70
CA GLY A 309 -29.15 -37.72 -50.78
C GLY A 309 -29.06 -39.04 -51.53
N ILE A 310 -27.88 -39.38 -52.04
CA ILE A 310 -27.57 -40.63 -52.75
C ILE A 310 -27.84 -41.84 -51.85
N LEU A 311 -27.48 -41.83 -50.55
CA LEU A 311 -27.82 -42.91 -49.63
C LEU A 311 -29.33 -43.03 -49.36
N ARG A 312 -30.10 -41.95 -49.49
CA ARG A 312 -31.56 -42.00 -49.42
C ARG A 312 -32.14 -42.58 -50.71
N GLU A 313 -31.68 -42.10 -51.85
CA GLU A 313 -32.01 -42.63 -53.18
C GLU A 313 -31.52 -44.08 -53.37
N GLU A 314 -30.45 -44.50 -52.70
CA GLU A 314 -29.90 -45.87 -52.69
C GLU A 314 -30.62 -46.73 -51.66
N VAL A 315 -31.09 -46.20 -50.53
CA VAL A 315 -32.04 -46.92 -49.66
C VAL A 315 -33.40 -47.10 -50.35
N GLU A 316 -33.85 -46.13 -51.17
CA GLU A 316 -35.06 -46.26 -51.98
C GLU A 316 -34.85 -47.15 -53.22
N THR A 317 -33.72 -47.06 -53.92
CA THR A 317 -33.44 -47.93 -55.07
C THR A 317 -32.96 -49.32 -54.68
N LEU A 318 -32.38 -49.58 -53.50
CA LEU A 318 -32.23 -50.94 -52.96
C LEU A 318 -33.58 -51.54 -52.55
N LYS A 319 -34.55 -50.70 -52.17
CA LYS A 319 -35.96 -51.09 -51.98
C LYS A 319 -36.61 -51.58 -53.29
N LEU A 320 -36.21 -51.01 -54.43
CA LEU A 320 -36.64 -51.43 -55.78
C LEU A 320 -35.73 -52.49 -56.42
N SER A 321 -34.43 -52.52 -56.12
CA SER A 321 -33.42 -53.35 -56.80
C SER A 321 -33.17 -54.69 -56.10
N LEU A 322 -33.98 -55.01 -55.08
CA LEU A 322 -34.31 -56.40 -54.79
C LEU A 322 -35.07 -57.07 -55.97
N GLU A 323 -35.56 -56.30 -56.95
CA GLU A 323 -36.37 -56.77 -58.09
C GLU A 323 -35.56 -56.96 -59.39
N GLN A 324 -34.48 -57.74 -59.27
CA GLN A 324 -33.69 -58.42 -60.34
C GLN A 324 -32.55 -57.63 -61.05
N PRO A 325 -31.53 -58.33 -61.62
CA PRO A 325 -30.33 -57.68 -62.15
C PRO A 325 -29.95 -57.98 -63.62
N LYS A 326 -29.12 -57.08 -64.18
CA LYS A 326 -27.85 -57.35 -64.91
C LYS A 326 -27.79 -57.72 -66.42
N ASP A 327 -26.53 -57.59 -66.90
CA ASP A 327 -25.86 -58.25 -68.05
C ASP A 327 -26.30 -57.84 -69.48
N GLU A 328 -25.49 -57.83 -70.56
CA GLU A 328 -24.05 -58.00 -70.86
C GLU A 328 -23.75 -57.17 -72.15
N CYS A 329 -22.59 -56.59 -72.50
CA CYS A 329 -21.17 -56.99 -72.48
C CYS A 329 -20.70 -57.90 -73.64
N ASP A 330 -20.67 -57.38 -74.89
CA ASP A 330 -20.11 -58.12 -76.04
C ASP A 330 -19.19 -57.29 -76.98
N ASN A 331 -18.70 -56.13 -76.53
CA ASN A 331 -17.64 -55.37 -77.24
C ASN A 331 -16.25 -56.04 -77.16
N LEU A 332 -16.17 -57.29 -76.70
CA LEU A 332 -15.06 -57.87 -75.94
C LEU A 332 -13.70 -57.94 -76.66
N SER A 333 -13.63 -57.85 -77.99
CA SER A 333 -12.36 -57.91 -78.73
C SER A 333 -11.68 -56.54 -78.88
N ASP A 334 -12.39 -55.53 -79.40
CA ASP A 334 -11.91 -54.14 -79.40
C ASP A 334 -11.81 -53.62 -77.96
N LEU A 335 -12.72 -54.05 -77.09
CA LEU A 335 -12.62 -53.83 -75.65
C LEU A 335 -11.40 -54.54 -75.05
N ASN A 336 -10.83 -55.62 -75.58
CA ASN A 336 -9.59 -56.19 -75.05
C ASN A 336 -8.36 -55.34 -75.42
N ALA A 337 -8.31 -54.80 -76.64
CA ALA A 337 -7.27 -53.85 -77.04
C ALA A 337 -7.41 -52.52 -76.29
N SER A 338 -8.64 -52.02 -76.12
CA SER A 338 -8.93 -50.88 -75.25
C SER A 338 -8.56 -51.22 -73.81
N LEU A 339 -8.96 -52.37 -73.25
CA LEU A 339 -8.61 -52.82 -71.90
C LEU A 339 -7.10 -52.94 -71.70
N GLN A 340 -6.29 -53.28 -72.69
CA GLN A 340 -4.83 -53.22 -72.50
C GLN A 340 -4.33 -51.77 -72.43
N ALA A 341 -4.79 -50.88 -73.31
CA ALA A 341 -4.46 -49.46 -73.24
C ALA A 341 -5.04 -48.78 -71.98
N ASP A 342 -6.22 -49.23 -71.53
CA ASP A 342 -6.95 -48.74 -70.36
C ASP A 342 -6.43 -49.36 -69.07
N VAL A 343 -5.88 -50.59 -69.08
CA VAL A 343 -5.08 -51.15 -67.99
C VAL A 343 -3.80 -50.33 -67.85
N VAL A 344 -3.08 -49.97 -68.91
CA VAL A 344 -1.91 -49.09 -68.79
C VAL A 344 -2.30 -47.68 -68.29
N LYS A 345 -3.45 -47.13 -68.71
CA LYS A 345 -4.01 -45.88 -68.16
C LYS A 345 -4.47 -46.06 -66.70
N LEU A 346 -5.00 -47.21 -66.32
CA LEU A 346 -5.46 -47.53 -64.96
C LEU A 346 -4.29 -47.83 -64.04
N GLU A 347 -3.18 -48.39 -64.53
CA GLU A 347 -1.94 -48.59 -63.79
C GLU A 347 -1.23 -47.26 -63.57
N THR A 348 -1.18 -46.37 -64.57
CA THR A 348 -0.68 -45.00 -64.37
C THR A 348 -1.62 -44.16 -63.50
N LYS A 349 -2.95 -44.29 -63.62
CA LYS A 349 -3.91 -43.72 -62.65
C LYS A 349 -3.78 -44.34 -61.26
N LEU A 350 -3.51 -45.63 -61.12
CA LEU A 350 -3.32 -46.30 -59.83
C LEU A 350 -1.98 -45.91 -59.20
N ALA A 351 -0.95 -45.67 -60.00
CA ALA A 351 0.31 -45.09 -59.54
C ALA A 351 0.11 -43.64 -59.08
N ALA A 352 -0.61 -42.83 -59.87
CA ALA A 352 -1.00 -41.47 -59.49
C ALA A 352 -1.85 -41.47 -58.20
N TYR A 353 -2.91 -42.27 -58.12
CA TYR A 353 -3.73 -42.42 -56.92
C TYR A 353 -2.95 -43.00 -55.72
N LYS A 354 -1.93 -43.84 -55.92
CA LYS A 354 -1.05 -44.29 -54.81
C LYS A 354 -0.11 -43.18 -54.35
N GLN A 355 0.36 -42.33 -55.25
CA GLN A 355 1.16 -41.14 -54.93
C GLN A 355 0.31 -40.05 -54.27
N GLU A 356 -0.90 -39.83 -54.76
CA GLU A 356 -1.90 -38.93 -54.19
C GLU A 356 -2.35 -39.40 -52.81
N ASN A 357 -2.73 -40.68 -52.65
CA ASN A 357 -3.03 -41.25 -51.33
C ASN A 357 -1.82 -41.19 -50.37
N SER A 358 -0.57 -41.30 -50.85
CA SER A 358 0.60 -41.14 -49.96
C SER A 358 0.85 -39.69 -49.57
N SER A 359 0.54 -38.73 -50.45
CA SER A 359 0.52 -37.29 -50.17
C SER A 359 -0.59 -36.92 -49.18
N LEU A 360 -1.83 -37.35 -49.44
CA LEU A 360 -2.99 -37.16 -48.56
C LEU A 360 -2.76 -37.83 -47.19
N LEU A 361 -2.17 -39.03 -47.12
CA LEU A 361 -1.82 -39.66 -45.84
C LEU A 361 -0.70 -38.91 -45.09
N SER A 362 0.11 -38.09 -45.78
CA SER A 362 1.07 -37.17 -45.15
C SER A 362 0.37 -35.91 -44.66
N GLU A 363 -0.50 -35.31 -45.47
CA GLU A 363 -1.28 -34.11 -45.14
C GLU A 363 -2.29 -34.36 -44.01
N VAL A 364 -2.92 -35.54 -43.97
CA VAL A 364 -3.77 -36.03 -42.86
C VAL A 364 -2.95 -36.26 -41.58
N LYS A 365 -1.66 -36.64 -41.68
CA LYS A 365 -0.78 -36.72 -40.50
C LYS A 365 -0.35 -35.34 -40.02
N GLU A 366 -0.06 -34.42 -40.94
CA GLU A 366 0.37 -33.06 -40.62
C GLU A 366 -0.78 -32.24 -39.99
N SER A 367 -1.97 -32.28 -40.59
CA SER A 367 -3.19 -31.68 -40.02
C SER A 367 -3.56 -32.32 -38.67
N ARG A 368 -3.44 -33.65 -38.51
CA ARG A 368 -3.64 -34.30 -37.21
C ARG A 368 -2.57 -33.97 -36.16
N ASN A 369 -1.40 -33.46 -36.55
CA ASN A 369 -0.44 -32.90 -35.60
C ASN A 369 -0.81 -31.44 -35.25
N LYS A 370 -1.15 -30.62 -36.24
CA LYS A 370 -1.66 -29.25 -36.02
C LYS A 370 -2.90 -29.21 -35.14
N ILE A 371 -3.83 -30.18 -35.27
CA ILE A 371 -4.98 -30.32 -34.37
C ILE A 371 -4.52 -30.55 -32.93
N LYS A 372 -3.54 -31.42 -32.67
CA LYS A 372 -3.00 -31.60 -31.30
C LYS A 372 -2.28 -30.37 -30.77
N GLU A 373 -1.64 -29.60 -31.65
CA GLU A 373 -1.00 -28.32 -31.30
C GLU A 373 -2.08 -27.30 -30.91
N TYR A 374 -3.20 -27.23 -31.63
CA TYR A 374 -4.37 -26.43 -31.24
C TYR A 374 -5.07 -26.95 -29.96
N ASP A 375 -5.21 -28.27 -29.78
CA ASP A 375 -5.75 -28.87 -28.54
C ASP A 375 -4.86 -28.50 -27.33
N SER A 376 -3.53 -28.53 -27.51
CA SER A 376 -2.56 -28.13 -26.48
C SER A 376 -2.66 -26.64 -26.17
N LEU A 377 -2.76 -25.79 -27.20
CA LEU A 377 -2.92 -24.34 -27.05
C LEU A 377 -4.27 -23.96 -26.43
N LEU A 378 -5.33 -24.74 -26.67
CA LEU A 378 -6.62 -24.61 -26.00
C LEU A 378 -6.52 -24.96 -24.52
N LEU A 379 -5.84 -26.06 -24.16
CA LEU A 379 -5.57 -26.41 -22.76
C LEU A 379 -4.72 -25.36 -22.04
N GLU A 380 -3.71 -24.80 -22.71
CA GLU A 380 -2.94 -23.66 -22.18
C GLU A 380 -3.81 -22.41 -22.00
N TYR A 381 -4.67 -22.09 -22.97
CA TYR A 381 -5.61 -20.97 -22.88
C TYR A 381 -6.63 -21.15 -21.75
N GLU A 382 -7.19 -22.35 -21.58
CA GLU A 382 -8.12 -22.65 -20.48
C GLU A 382 -7.42 -22.61 -19.12
N ASN A 383 -6.19 -23.10 -19.02
CA ASN A 383 -5.37 -22.96 -17.81
C ASN A 383 -5.08 -21.49 -17.49
N VAL A 384 -4.64 -20.69 -18.47
CA VAL A 384 -4.41 -19.24 -18.30
C VAL A 384 -5.71 -18.50 -17.91
N LYS A 385 -6.85 -18.88 -18.50
CA LYS A 385 -8.18 -18.34 -18.18
C LYS A 385 -8.63 -18.73 -16.76
N SER A 386 -8.34 -19.96 -16.32
CA SER A 386 -8.59 -20.43 -14.95
C SER A 386 -7.72 -19.68 -13.95
N ASN A 387 -6.42 -19.52 -14.22
CA ASN A 387 -5.50 -18.74 -13.40
C ASN A 387 -5.92 -17.25 -13.34
N LEU A 388 -6.37 -16.67 -14.45
CA LEU A 388 -6.91 -15.31 -14.48
C LEU A 388 -8.21 -15.17 -13.66
N LEU A 389 -9.05 -16.20 -13.62
CA LEU A 389 -10.24 -16.25 -12.76
C LEU A 389 -9.84 -16.34 -11.29
N SER A 390 -8.87 -17.19 -10.96
CA SER A 390 -8.29 -17.33 -9.60
C SER A 390 -7.66 -16.02 -9.11
N TYR A 391 -6.87 -15.33 -9.95
CA TYR A 391 -6.37 -14.00 -9.62
C TYR A 391 -7.51 -12.98 -9.49
N LYS A 392 -8.63 -13.12 -10.21
CA LYS A 392 -9.79 -12.24 -10.05
C LYS A 392 -10.52 -12.49 -8.71
N THR A 393 -10.60 -13.72 -8.22
CA THR A 393 -11.12 -14.02 -6.89
C THR A 393 -10.15 -13.58 -5.79
N GLU A 394 -8.85 -13.87 -5.90
CA GLU A 394 -7.83 -13.40 -4.94
C GLU A 394 -7.81 -11.86 -4.85
N ASN A 395 -7.91 -11.13 -5.98
CA ASN A 395 -8.03 -9.67 -5.95
C ASN A 395 -9.35 -9.18 -5.33
N SER A 396 -10.45 -9.93 -5.44
CA SER A 396 -11.73 -9.59 -4.81
C SER A 396 -11.72 -9.87 -3.31
N GLU A 397 -11.03 -10.94 -2.89
CA GLU A 397 -10.79 -11.32 -1.50
C GLU A 397 -9.86 -10.30 -0.84
N LEU A 398 -8.70 -10.00 -1.42
CA LEU A 398 -7.80 -8.94 -0.97
C LEU A 398 -8.49 -7.56 -0.91
N LEU A 399 -9.41 -7.25 -1.84
CA LEU A 399 -10.20 -6.02 -1.77
C LEU A 399 -11.23 -6.04 -0.64
N ASN A 400 -11.74 -7.20 -0.24
CA ASN A 400 -12.64 -7.36 0.91
C ASN A 400 -11.86 -7.37 2.24
N GLU A 401 -10.74 -8.07 2.33
CA GLU A 401 -9.78 -7.96 3.44
C GLU A 401 -9.34 -6.50 3.61
N MET A 402 -9.03 -5.78 2.53
CA MET A 402 -8.67 -4.37 2.60
C MET A 402 -9.83 -3.48 3.08
N LYS A 403 -11.10 -3.80 2.78
CA LYS A 403 -12.26 -3.12 3.39
C LYS A 403 -12.37 -3.44 4.88
N GLU A 404 -12.19 -4.70 5.27
CA GLU A 404 -12.26 -5.13 6.67
C GLU A 404 -11.11 -4.53 7.50
N ILE A 405 -9.88 -4.53 6.98
CA ILE A 405 -8.72 -3.84 7.56
C ILE A 405 -9.00 -2.34 7.70
N ASN A 406 -9.60 -1.68 6.70
CA ASN A 406 -9.99 -0.27 6.82
C ASN A 406 -11.09 -0.03 7.87
N GLN A 407 -12.06 -0.93 8.01
CA GLN A 407 -13.09 -0.87 9.06
C GLN A 407 -12.48 -1.11 10.45
N VAL A 408 -11.60 -2.09 10.61
CA VAL A 408 -10.84 -2.35 11.84
C VAL A 408 -9.89 -1.20 12.17
N LEU A 409 -9.28 -0.54 11.17
CA LEU A 409 -8.48 0.68 11.36
C LEU A 409 -9.33 1.86 11.82
N LYS A 410 -10.56 2.00 11.30
CA LYS A 410 -11.52 3.00 11.76
C LYS A 410 -11.96 2.74 13.21
N GLU A 411 -12.31 1.50 13.55
CA GLU A 411 -12.67 1.11 14.92
C GLU A 411 -11.50 1.27 15.89
N ARG A 412 -10.27 0.93 15.47
CA ARG A 412 -9.04 1.23 16.22
C ARG A 412 -8.81 2.73 16.35
N GLY A 413 -9.08 3.54 15.32
CA GLY A 413 -9.02 5.00 15.37
C GLY A 413 -10.01 5.60 16.36
N GLU A 414 -11.25 5.09 16.40
CA GLU A 414 -12.23 5.45 17.41
C GLU A 414 -11.80 5.00 18.82
N ALA A 415 -11.23 3.81 18.96
CA ALA A 415 -10.71 3.32 20.24
C ALA A 415 -9.53 4.17 20.72
N ILE A 416 -8.62 4.55 19.83
CA ILE A 416 -7.51 5.47 20.09
C ILE A 416 -8.06 6.84 20.50
N SER A 417 -9.09 7.37 19.82
CA SER A 417 -9.73 8.64 20.21
C SER A 417 -10.39 8.56 21.60
N LYS A 418 -11.03 7.44 21.92
CA LYS A 418 -11.61 7.16 23.26
C LYS A 418 -10.51 7.06 24.33
N LEU A 419 -9.37 6.42 24.02
CA LEU A 419 -8.21 6.34 24.90
C LEU A 419 -7.48 7.67 25.07
N GLN A 420 -7.33 8.47 24.01
CA GLN A 420 -6.76 9.82 24.06
C GLN A 420 -7.60 10.74 24.95
N LYS A 421 -8.94 10.65 24.86
CA LYS A 421 -9.84 11.38 25.78
C LYS A 421 -9.67 10.92 27.23
N ALA A 422 -9.55 9.62 27.48
CA ALA A 422 -9.32 9.08 28.82
C ALA A 422 -7.92 9.45 29.37
N ILE A 423 -6.90 9.56 28.50
CA ILE A 423 -5.56 10.04 28.86
C ILE A 423 -5.64 11.52 29.25
N ALA A 424 -6.27 12.38 28.44
CA ALA A 424 -6.45 13.80 28.79
C ALA A 424 -7.25 14.01 30.09
N GLU A 425 -8.25 13.15 30.36
CA GLU A 425 -8.98 13.14 31.63
C GLU A 425 -8.10 12.70 32.82
N MET A 426 -7.17 11.76 32.61
CA MET A 426 -6.19 11.38 33.64
C MET A 426 -5.06 12.40 33.80
N GLU A 427 -4.63 13.09 32.75
CA GLU A 427 -3.64 14.18 32.80
C GLU A 427 -4.18 15.34 33.63
N LEU A 428 -5.43 15.75 33.42
CA LEU A 428 -6.11 16.78 34.21
C LEU A 428 -6.34 16.34 35.67
N LEU A 429 -6.59 15.05 35.91
CA LEU A 429 -6.64 14.47 37.25
C LEU A 429 -5.26 14.47 37.93
N VAL A 430 -4.18 14.19 37.20
CA VAL A 430 -2.80 14.28 37.70
C VAL A 430 -2.44 15.72 38.02
N GLU A 431 -2.72 16.70 37.15
CA GLU A 431 -2.53 18.13 37.43
C GLU A 431 -3.25 18.56 38.72
N THR A 432 -4.48 18.07 38.91
CA THR A 432 -5.26 18.32 40.14
C THR A 432 -4.59 17.69 41.37
N LEU A 433 -4.13 16.43 41.28
CA LEU A 433 -3.47 15.72 42.38
C LEU A 433 -2.07 16.26 42.69
N GLU A 434 -1.34 16.79 41.71
CA GLU A 434 -0.07 17.49 41.93
C GLU A 434 -0.28 18.83 42.62
N LYS A 435 -1.32 19.58 42.24
CA LYS A 435 -1.72 20.80 42.93
C LYS A 435 -2.12 20.53 44.39
N ASP A 436 -2.86 19.46 44.64
CA ASP A 436 -3.22 19.05 46.01
C ASP A 436 -2.02 18.52 46.81
N ARG A 437 -1.08 17.80 46.17
CA ARG A 437 0.22 17.44 46.76
C ARG A 437 0.99 18.69 47.19
N ASP A 438 1.04 19.71 46.34
CA ASP A 438 1.82 20.92 46.58
C ASP A 438 1.16 21.81 47.65
N ASN A 439 -0.19 21.84 47.71
CA ASN A 439 -0.94 22.39 48.86
C ASN A 439 -0.56 21.67 50.16
N VAL A 440 -0.52 20.33 50.17
CA VAL A 440 -0.14 19.52 51.36
C VAL A 440 1.34 19.71 51.73
N ILE A 441 2.24 19.96 50.78
CA ILE A 441 3.64 20.32 51.03
C ILE A 441 3.72 21.71 51.70
N GLN A 442 2.92 22.67 51.25
CA GLN A 442 2.84 24.01 51.88
C GLN A 442 2.28 23.92 53.31
N ASP A 443 1.15 23.24 53.51
CA ASP A 443 0.57 23.01 54.84
C ASP A 443 1.57 22.30 55.77
N LYS A 444 2.31 21.30 55.26
CA LYS A 444 3.39 20.64 56.02
C LYS A 444 4.53 21.61 56.35
N SER A 445 4.90 22.52 55.45
CA SER A 445 5.93 23.54 55.69
C SER A 445 5.50 24.50 56.80
N ASP A 446 4.25 24.95 56.80
CA ASP A 446 3.73 25.88 57.80
C ASP A 446 3.45 25.20 59.15
N LEU A 447 3.05 23.91 59.14
CA LEU A 447 3.03 23.08 60.34
C LEU A 447 4.43 22.83 60.90
N GLN A 448 5.46 22.62 60.06
CA GLN A 448 6.84 22.46 60.53
C GLN A 448 7.34 23.76 61.17
N LYS A 449 7.19 24.92 60.53
CA LYS A 449 7.54 26.23 61.14
C LYS A 449 6.84 26.44 62.48
N LYS A 450 5.60 25.95 62.62
CA LYS A 450 4.85 26.00 63.88
C LYS A 450 5.41 25.04 64.94
N ILE A 451 5.80 23.82 64.56
CA ILE A 451 6.53 22.88 65.43
C ILE A 451 7.86 23.50 65.87
N ASP A 452 8.68 23.98 64.94
CA ASP A 452 9.96 24.65 65.23
C ASP A 452 9.77 25.82 66.21
N SER A 453 8.70 26.62 66.04
CA SER A 453 8.38 27.71 66.97
C SER A 453 7.99 27.22 68.36
N LEU A 454 7.23 26.12 68.44
CA LEU A 454 6.81 25.51 69.70
C LEU A 454 7.99 24.85 70.43
N GLU A 455 8.84 24.11 69.71
CA GLU A 455 10.08 23.53 70.24
C GLU A 455 11.01 24.61 70.80
N ASN A 456 11.17 25.75 70.10
CA ASN A 456 11.92 26.89 70.64
C ASN A 456 11.26 27.49 71.90
N THR A 457 9.93 27.62 71.96
CA THR A 457 9.27 28.08 73.20
C THR A 457 9.39 27.08 74.35
N LEU A 458 9.34 25.78 74.05
CA LEU A 458 9.45 24.69 75.02
C LEU A 458 10.88 24.62 75.58
N LYS A 459 11.90 24.65 74.71
CA LYS A 459 13.32 24.75 75.10
C LYS A 459 13.61 25.98 75.95
N ASN A 460 13.01 27.13 75.64
CA ASN A 460 13.13 28.34 76.47
C ASN A 460 12.42 28.21 77.83
N ALA A 461 11.39 27.38 77.95
CA ALA A 461 10.73 27.07 79.22
C ALA A 461 11.52 26.02 80.01
N GLU A 462 12.07 24.99 79.36
CA GLU A 462 12.98 24.01 79.95
C GLU A 462 14.25 24.69 80.49
N GLN A 463 14.87 25.60 79.75
CA GLN A 463 16.05 26.33 80.22
C GLN A 463 15.73 27.14 81.49
N LYS A 464 14.60 27.87 81.52
CA LYS A 464 14.17 28.59 82.74
C LYS A 464 13.85 27.65 83.90
N THR A 465 13.32 26.47 83.61
CA THR A 465 13.06 25.43 84.63
C THR A 465 14.38 24.87 85.15
N GLN A 466 15.39 24.69 84.30
CA GLN A 466 16.73 24.26 84.69
C GLN A 466 17.46 25.33 85.51
N GLU A 467 17.41 26.60 85.09
CA GLU A 467 17.94 27.75 85.86
C GLU A 467 17.29 27.83 87.26
N SER A 468 15.97 27.59 87.35
CA SER A 468 15.25 27.51 88.63
C SER A 468 15.65 26.28 89.45
N ASN A 469 15.83 25.12 88.83
CA ASN A 469 16.24 23.88 89.48
C ASN A 469 17.65 24.01 90.06
N ASP A 470 18.59 24.58 89.29
CA ASP A 470 19.98 24.78 89.72
C ASP A 470 20.07 25.78 90.87
N TYR A 471 19.24 26.83 90.86
CA TYR A 471 19.09 27.72 92.01
C TYR A 471 18.56 26.98 93.26
N THR A 472 17.56 26.10 93.12
CA THR A 472 17.10 25.27 94.26
C THR A 472 18.12 24.23 94.71
N ASN A 473 18.90 23.65 93.79
CA ASN A 473 19.98 22.73 94.11
C ASN A 473 21.12 23.43 94.87
N GLN A 474 21.42 24.68 94.52
CA GLN A 474 22.38 25.51 95.25
C GLN A 474 21.90 25.81 96.68
N LEU A 475 20.62 26.17 96.86
CA LEU A 475 20.01 26.34 98.19
C LEU A 475 20.02 25.04 99.02
N ILE A 476 19.80 23.88 98.40
CA ILE A 476 19.89 22.57 99.07
C ILE A 476 21.34 22.28 99.47
N ALA A 477 22.32 22.56 98.61
CA ALA A 477 23.74 22.38 98.93
C ALA A 477 24.20 23.30 100.08
N GLU A 478 23.74 24.55 100.13
CA GLU A 478 23.98 25.46 101.25
C GLU A 478 23.33 24.95 102.54
N ARG A 479 22.07 24.47 102.47
CA ARG A 479 21.36 23.84 103.60
C ARG A 479 22.10 22.62 104.15
N ASP A 480 22.57 21.73 103.28
CA ASP A 480 23.22 20.48 103.67
C ASP A 480 24.65 20.70 104.19
N ASN A 481 25.35 21.73 103.69
CA ASN A 481 26.62 22.17 104.27
C ASN A 481 26.41 22.82 105.65
N ALA A 482 25.35 23.62 105.83
CA ALA A 482 24.98 24.15 107.14
C ALA A 482 24.59 23.03 108.12
N MET A 483 23.93 21.96 107.65
CA MET A 483 23.57 20.80 108.46
C MET A 483 24.80 20.01 108.91
N LYS A 484 25.76 19.71 108.01
CA LYS A 484 27.05 19.08 108.40
C LYS A 484 27.86 19.94 109.39
N ALA A 485 27.76 21.26 109.27
CA ALA A 485 28.36 22.22 110.22
C ALA A 485 27.60 22.32 111.56
N LEU A 486 26.39 21.77 111.65
CA LEU A 486 25.64 21.53 112.88
C LEU A 486 26.03 20.17 113.47
N ASP A 487 25.98 19.09 112.67
CA ASP A 487 26.32 17.71 113.09
C ASP A 487 27.71 17.65 113.76
N SER A 488 28.72 18.25 113.12
CA SER A 488 30.08 18.33 113.67
C SER A 488 30.22 19.17 114.96
N LYS A 489 29.25 20.06 115.24
CA LYS A 489 29.15 20.74 116.54
C LYS A 489 28.37 19.91 117.56
N GLU A 490 27.40 19.10 117.13
CA GLU A 490 26.72 18.15 118.02
C GLU A 490 27.68 17.05 118.49
N ASP A 491 28.56 16.53 117.62
CA ASP A 491 29.66 15.63 118.00
C ASP A 491 30.63 16.29 119.00
N TYR A 492 30.94 17.57 118.82
CA TYR A 492 31.77 18.33 119.76
C TYR A 492 31.05 18.56 121.11
N ILE A 493 29.74 18.79 121.09
CA ILE A 493 28.90 18.87 122.29
C ILE A 493 28.77 17.48 122.96
N ALA A 494 28.73 16.38 122.22
CA ALA A 494 28.65 15.02 122.74
C ALA A 494 29.97 14.57 123.41
N SER A 495 31.11 14.94 122.82
CA SER A 495 32.42 14.74 123.46
C SER A 495 32.58 15.61 124.72
N LEU A 496 32.19 16.89 124.69
CA LEU A 496 32.16 17.74 125.90
C LEU A 496 31.17 17.24 126.98
N LYS A 497 30.02 16.67 126.60
CA LYS A 497 29.08 16.02 127.53
C LYS A 497 29.70 14.79 128.19
N THR A 498 30.30 13.89 127.41
CA THR A 498 30.95 12.68 127.96
C THR A 498 32.22 12.98 128.77
N GLU A 499 32.80 14.18 128.64
CA GLU A 499 33.82 14.70 129.54
C GLU A 499 33.22 15.32 130.83
N MET A 500 32.12 16.08 130.73
CA MET A 500 31.36 16.54 131.91
C MET A 500 30.81 15.39 132.76
N ASP A 501 30.31 14.32 132.15
CA ASP A 501 29.68 13.21 132.88
C ASP A 501 30.71 12.37 133.65
N LYS A 502 31.99 12.37 133.22
CA LYS A 502 33.12 11.83 134.01
C LYS A 502 33.45 12.70 135.24
N LEU A 503 33.06 13.97 135.25
CA LEU A 503 33.21 14.89 136.38
C LEU A 503 31.96 14.96 137.28
N LYS A 504 30.87 14.25 136.95
CA LYS A 504 29.59 14.27 137.68
C LYS A 504 29.28 13.01 138.50
N GLN A 505 30.30 12.30 138.99
CA GLN A 505 30.12 11.29 140.05
C GLN A 505 29.87 11.91 141.45
N GLN A 506 28.87 12.80 141.57
CA GLN A 506 28.31 13.23 142.86
C GLN A 506 26.90 13.83 142.69
N ASN A 507 26.05 13.58 143.69
CA ASN A 507 24.77 14.24 143.98
C ASN A 507 23.59 14.08 142.99
N SER A 508 22.94 12.91 143.09
CA SER A 508 21.54 12.77 143.57
C SER A 508 20.33 13.46 142.91
N THR A 509 19.29 12.63 142.74
CA THR A 509 17.82 12.88 142.84
C THR A 509 17.03 13.51 141.65
N PRO A 510 15.71 13.20 141.50
CA PRO A 510 15.01 13.22 140.20
C PRO A 510 13.70 14.05 140.12
N THR A 511 13.16 14.26 138.90
CA THR A 511 11.76 14.62 138.54
C THR A 511 11.63 14.36 137.01
N GLU A 512 10.99 13.29 136.54
CA GLU A 512 9.58 13.15 136.11
C GLU A 512 9.12 13.90 134.83
N ILE A 513 8.69 13.12 133.82
CA ILE A 513 7.41 13.23 133.04
C ILE A 513 7.16 14.48 132.14
N PRO A 514 6.64 14.35 130.88
CA PRO A 514 6.63 13.22 129.93
C PRO A 514 7.08 13.62 128.49
N MET A 515 6.99 12.67 127.53
CA MET A 515 6.86 12.98 126.10
C MET A 515 5.37 12.93 125.71
N GLU A 516 4.93 13.82 124.81
CA GLU A 516 3.54 13.91 124.34
C GLU A 516 3.39 13.46 122.88
N ASP A 517 2.18 13.03 122.53
CA ASP A 517 1.87 12.17 121.37
C ASP A 517 2.19 12.74 119.98
N ASN A 518 2.32 11.83 119.01
CA ASN A 518 2.09 12.18 117.60
C ASN A 518 1.42 11.05 116.80
N MET A 519 0.32 11.42 116.13
CA MET A 519 -0.37 10.73 115.03
C MET A 519 -1.24 9.48 115.33
N SER A 520 -2.47 9.72 115.77
CA SER A 520 -3.65 8.91 115.39
C SER A 520 -4.95 9.72 115.31
N THR A 521 -5.06 10.53 114.26
CA THR A 521 -6.27 11.23 113.79
C THR A 521 -6.25 11.19 112.25
N SER A 522 -7.23 10.72 111.48
CA SER A 522 -8.68 10.53 111.69
C SER A 522 -9.40 11.86 111.94
N THR A 523 -10.23 12.39 111.03
CA THR A 523 -11.32 11.70 110.31
C THR A 523 -11.74 12.42 109.02
N ILE A 524 -12.43 11.69 108.12
CA ILE A 524 -13.43 12.17 107.13
C ILE A 524 -12.90 13.09 106.00
N SER A 525 -13.22 12.91 104.70
CA SER A 525 -14.39 12.24 104.10
C SER A 525 -14.04 11.44 102.83
N LYS A 526 -14.20 10.11 102.84
CA LYS A 526 -14.11 9.26 101.63
C LYS A 526 -15.46 9.14 100.87
N ALA A 527 -16.17 10.26 100.72
CA ALA A 527 -17.41 10.30 99.95
C ALA A 527 -17.20 10.14 98.42
N GLU A 528 -15.97 10.34 97.93
CA GLU A 528 -15.65 10.40 96.48
C GLU A 528 -14.88 9.18 95.93
N GLU A 529 -14.61 8.19 96.78
CA GLU A 529 -13.89 6.96 96.42
C GLU A 529 -14.84 5.78 96.16
N TYR A 530 -15.99 5.76 96.84
CA TYR A 530 -17.01 4.71 96.75
C TYR A 530 -17.69 4.60 95.37
N ALA A 531 -17.61 5.67 94.55
CA ALA A 531 -18.15 5.72 93.19
C ALA A 531 -17.18 5.24 92.10
N ARG A 532 -15.89 5.03 92.42
CA ARG A 532 -14.89 4.54 91.44
C ARG A 532 -14.44 3.09 91.68
N MET A 533 -14.67 2.54 92.87
CA MET A 533 -14.34 1.15 93.18
C MET A 533 -15.41 0.16 92.69
N LYS A 534 -16.69 0.53 92.77
CA LYS A 534 -17.82 -0.37 92.47
C LYS A 534 -17.85 -0.87 91.02
N ASP A 535 -17.61 -0.01 90.03
CA ASP A 535 -17.66 -0.37 88.61
C ASP A 535 -16.47 -1.25 88.18
N LEU A 536 -15.35 -1.14 88.89
CA LEU A 536 -14.19 -2.03 88.76
C LEU A 536 -14.47 -3.40 89.40
N ASP A 537 -15.08 -3.43 90.58
CA ASP A 537 -15.45 -4.68 91.25
C ASP A 537 -16.55 -5.44 90.51
N GLU A 538 -17.62 -4.80 90.00
CA GLU A 538 -18.61 -5.47 89.14
C GLU A 538 -17.96 -6.07 87.88
N THR A 539 -16.95 -5.41 87.32
CA THR A 539 -16.19 -5.91 86.16
C THR A 539 -15.35 -7.15 86.50
N PHE A 540 -14.88 -7.30 87.75
CA PHE A 540 -14.21 -8.53 88.21
C PHE A 540 -15.19 -9.60 88.69
N GLU A 541 -16.30 -9.24 89.34
CA GLU A 541 -17.30 -10.19 89.83
C GLU A 541 -18.09 -10.84 88.68
N GLU A 542 -18.38 -10.12 87.59
CA GLU A 542 -18.86 -10.71 86.34
C GLU A 542 -17.85 -11.69 85.75
N LYS A 543 -16.55 -11.35 85.71
CA LYS A 543 -15.50 -12.24 85.17
C LYS A 543 -15.32 -13.47 86.05
N TYR A 544 -15.34 -13.32 87.37
CA TYR A 544 -15.24 -14.43 88.32
C TYR A 544 -16.50 -15.31 88.28
N SER A 545 -17.69 -14.72 88.09
CA SER A 545 -18.94 -15.46 87.89
C SER A 545 -18.98 -16.20 86.55
N LYS A 546 -18.53 -15.58 85.46
CA LYS A 546 -18.40 -16.22 84.14
C LYS A 546 -17.34 -17.32 84.16
N LEU A 547 -16.22 -17.12 84.86
CA LEU A 547 -15.19 -18.14 85.07
C LEU A 547 -15.67 -19.26 86.00
N ARG A 548 -16.47 -18.97 87.04
CA ARG A 548 -17.12 -19.95 87.92
C ARG A 548 -18.19 -20.76 87.18
N ILE A 549 -18.95 -20.15 86.27
CA ILE A 549 -19.89 -20.84 85.38
C ILE A 549 -19.13 -21.67 84.33
N PHE A 550 -17.99 -21.19 83.83
CA PHE A 550 -17.12 -21.94 82.92
C PHE A 550 -16.46 -23.13 83.63
N ALA A 551 -16.00 -22.95 84.87
CA ALA A 551 -15.48 -23.98 85.75
C ALA A 551 -16.57 -24.97 86.20
N LEU A 552 -17.82 -24.53 86.39
CA LEU A 552 -18.96 -25.44 86.64
C LEU A 552 -19.38 -26.20 85.37
N LYS A 553 -19.29 -25.59 84.18
CA LYS A 553 -19.50 -26.28 82.90
C LYS A 553 -18.36 -27.25 82.58
N LEU A 554 -17.11 -26.90 82.92
CA LEU A 554 -15.96 -27.80 82.86
C LEU A 554 -16.06 -28.90 83.91
N LYS A 555 -16.50 -28.62 85.15
CA LYS A 555 -16.74 -29.64 86.18
C LYS A 555 -17.93 -30.54 85.83
N LYS A 556 -18.97 -30.02 85.18
CA LYS A 556 -20.08 -30.82 84.66
C LYS A 556 -19.63 -31.69 83.48
N LYS A 557 -18.91 -31.13 82.50
CA LYS A 557 -18.29 -31.91 81.42
C LYS A 557 -17.28 -32.92 81.96
N LEU A 558 -16.49 -32.57 82.97
CA LEU A 558 -15.52 -33.46 83.60
C LEU A 558 -16.24 -34.61 84.30
N ASN A 559 -17.30 -34.34 85.07
CA ASN A 559 -18.16 -35.38 85.62
C ASN A 559 -18.82 -36.21 84.51
N GLU A 560 -19.31 -35.63 83.43
CA GLU A 560 -19.89 -36.37 82.30
C GLU A 560 -18.84 -37.26 81.62
N THR A 561 -17.60 -36.78 81.42
CA THR A 561 -16.48 -37.60 80.93
C THR A 561 -15.95 -38.60 81.96
N VAL A 562 -16.06 -38.33 83.26
CA VAL A 562 -15.68 -39.27 84.33
C VAL A 562 -16.74 -40.34 84.50
N THR A 563 -18.03 -40.05 84.32
CA THR A 563 -19.08 -41.06 84.25
C THR A 563 -18.99 -41.86 82.94
N GLN A 564 -18.62 -41.24 81.81
CA GLN A 564 -18.28 -42.00 80.61
C GLN A 564 -17.02 -42.85 80.78
N MET A 565 -15.97 -42.36 81.46
CA MET A 565 -14.79 -43.16 81.77
C MET A 565 -15.14 -44.29 82.74
N GLN A 566 -15.87 -44.04 83.83
CA GLN A 566 -16.31 -45.08 84.77
C GLN A 566 -17.22 -46.12 84.13
N ASN A 567 -18.07 -45.74 83.18
CA ASN A 567 -18.82 -46.70 82.36
C ASN A 567 -17.87 -47.49 81.46
N SER A 568 -16.92 -46.83 80.78
CA SER A 568 -15.91 -47.52 79.97
C SER A 568 -14.94 -48.38 80.80
N GLU A 569 -14.73 -48.07 82.08
CA GLU A 569 -13.93 -48.86 83.03
C GLU A 569 -14.76 -50.00 83.62
N GLN A 570 -16.07 -49.85 83.82
CA GLN A 570 -16.96 -50.99 84.11
C GLN A 570 -17.02 -51.94 82.92
N ASP A 571 -17.11 -51.43 81.69
CA ASP A 571 -17.14 -52.25 80.50
C ASP A 571 -15.75 -52.81 80.15
N LYS A 572 -14.66 -52.10 80.46
CA LYS A 572 -13.30 -52.64 80.43
C LYS A 572 -13.08 -53.70 81.51
N ALA A 573 -13.61 -53.53 82.72
CA ALA A 573 -13.52 -54.55 83.79
C ALA A 573 -14.44 -55.76 83.51
N ARG A 574 -15.54 -55.58 82.78
CA ARG A 574 -16.34 -56.68 82.21
C ARG A 574 -15.59 -57.38 81.09
N LEU A 575 -14.91 -56.64 80.21
CA LEU A 575 -14.05 -57.21 79.17
C LEU A 575 -12.83 -57.93 79.77
N GLU A 576 -12.14 -57.39 80.76
CA GLU A 576 -11.03 -58.06 81.45
C GLU A 576 -11.52 -59.33 82.18
N LYS A 577 -12.75 -59.36 82.72
CA LYS A 577 -13.37 -60.59 83.25
C LYS A 577 -13.78 -61.60 82.17
N LEU A 578 -14.23 -61.16 80.98
CA LEU A 578 -14.59 -62.03 79.87
C LEU A 578 -13.39 -62.46 79.00
N LEU A 579 -12.26 -61.75 79.09
CA LEU A 579 -11.02 -62.05 78.38
C LEU A 579 -10.13 -63.02 79.19
N ASN A 580 -10.12 -62.90 80.52
CA ASN A 580 -9.48 -63.88 81.41
C ASN A 580 -10.22 -65.22 81.52
N GLU A 581 -11.42 -65.35 80.93
CA GLU A 581 -12.20 -66.60 80.91
C GLU A 581 -12.26 -67.25 79.51
N LYS A 582 -11.55 -66.70 78.50
CA LYS A 582 -11.52 -67.30 77.15
C LYS A 582 -10.16 -67.31 76.43
N ALA A 583 -9.07 -67.30 77.20
CA ALA A 583 -7.80 -67.93 76.84
C ALA A 583 -7.15 -68.39 78.17
N ILE A 584 -6.78 -69.65 78.38
CA ILE A 584 -6.41 -70.72 77.44
C ILE A 584 -7.23 -71.98 77.73
N LEU A 585 -7.83 -72.59 76.70
CA LEU A 585 -8.36 -73.97 76.78
C LEU A 585 -8.22 -74.72 75.44
N GLU A 586 -7.00 -74.72 74.91
CA GLU A 586 -6.52 -75.76 74.00
C GLU A 586 -5.28 -76.43 74.61
N SER A 587 -5.03 -77.67 74.21
CA SER A 587 -3.95 -78.55 74.71
C SER A 587 -4.03 -78.94 76.20
N LYS A 588 -4.58 -80.14 76.43
CA LYS A 588 -3.99 -81.08 77.39
C LYS A 588 -4.33 -82.52 77.01
N LEU A 589 -3.30 -83.26 76.63
CA LEU A 589 -3.30 -84.72 76.68
C LEU A 589 -2.78 -85.18 78.06
N ASP A 590 -3.08 -86.44 78.37
CA ASP A 590 -2.42 -87.30 79.36
C ASP A 590 -2.53 -86.96 80.87
N ALA A 591 -2.25 -88.01 81.64
CA ALA A 591 -2.53 -88.23 83.06
C ALA A 591 -1.20 -88.13 83.89
N PRO A 592 -1.06 -88.59 85.16
CA PRO A 592 -2.02 -89.29 86.04
C PRO A 592 -2.00 -88.89 87.54
N LEU A 593 -2.65 -89.75 88.36
CA LEU A 593 -2.36 -90.09 89.77
C LEU A 593 -2.98 -89.26 90.94
N ASN A 594 -3.77 -90.00 91.75
CA ASN A 594 -4.00 -89.87 93.21
C ASN A 594 -4.68 -88.59 93.76
N GLN A 595 -5.24 -88.56 94.99
CA GLN A 595 -5.22 -89.52 96.11
C GLN A 595 -6.60 -89.66 96.78
N ASP A 596 -6.82 -90.76 97.49
CA ASP A 596 -7.99 -91.04 98.34
C ASP A 596 -8.15 -90.08 99.54
N VAL A 597 -9.39 -89.85 99.96
CA VAL A 597 -9.75 -89.71 101.40
C VAL A 597 -11.12 -90.34 101.66
N ILE A 598 -11.14 -91.53 102.24
CA ILE A 598 -12.25 -92.04 103.07
C ILE A 598 -11.62 -92.74 104.27
N ASP A 599 -11.91 -92.25 105.48
CA ASP A 599 -11.62 -92.91 106.74
C ASP A 599 -12.68 -92.49 107.80
N GLY A 600 -12.90 -93.31 108.81
CA GLY A 600 -13.92 -93.13 109.85
C GLY A 600 -14.64 -94.43 110.21
N THR A 601 -14.23 -95.07 111.31
CA THR A 601 -14.75 -96.36 111.80
C THR A 601 -15.76 -96.24 112.95
N ASP A 602 -16.54 -97.30 113.18
CA ASP A 602 -16.83 -98.00 114.47
C ASP A 602 -18.10 -98.88 114.31
N ARG A 603 -18.15 -100.19 114.66
CA ARG A 603 -17.94 -100.99 115.90
C ARG A 603 -19.15 -101.03 116.84
N ASP A 604 -19.56 -102.17 117.45
CA ASP A 604 -19.28 -103.60 117.14
C ASP A 604 -20.62 -104.35 116.84
N GLU A 605 -21.23 -105.37 117.47
CA GLU A 605 -21.03 -106.27 118.64
C GLU A 605 -21.68 -107.66 118.31
N HIS A 606 -21.03 -108.81 118.55
CA HIS A 606 -21.12 -109.74 119.70
C HIS A 606 -22.42 -110.60 119.89
N SER A 607 -22.39 -111.85 120.39
CA SER A 607 -21.52 -113.05 120.18
C SER A 607 -22.09 -114.31 120.89
N GLY A 608 -21.56 -115.51 120.61
CA GLY A 608 -21.79 -116.78 121.37
C GLY A 608 -22.61 -117.85 120.60
N LYS A 609 -22.24 -119.13 120.46
CA LYS A 609 -21.72 -120.20 121.37
C LYS A 609 -22.83 -120.86 122.23
N ASP A 610 -22.88 -122.19 122.42
CA ASP A 610 -21.97 -123.27 121.98
C ASP A 610 -22.62 -124.68 121.96
N LEU A 611 -21.94 -125.61 121.27
CA LEU A 611 -21.86 -127.07 121.53
C LEU A 611 -23.06 -128.03 121.31
N GLN A 612 -22.71 -129.32 121.36
CA GLN A 612 -23.27 -130.42 120.57
C GLN A 612 -23.44 -131.71 121.41
N GLU A 613 -24.18 -132.70 120.88
CA GLU A 613 -23.98 -134.14 121.12
C GLU A 613 -24.38 -134.78 122.47
N LYS A 614 -25.62 -135.28 122.56
CA LYS A 614 -26.00 -136.70 122.82
C LYS A 614 -27.53 -136.85 122.78
N ILE A 615 -28.13 -137.56 121.82
CA ILE A 615 -28.10 -139.04 121.69
C ILE A 615 -28.52 -139.65 123.04
N GLU A 616 -29.83 -139.75 123.31
CA GLU A 616 -30.65 -140.91 122.89
C GLU A 616 -30.05 -142.20 123.47
N LYS A 617 -30.58 -142.80 124.54
CA LYS A 617 -31.87 -143.52 124.70
C LYS A 617 -31.90 -143.99 126.18
N LEU A 618 -32.98 -144.12 126.95
CA LEU A 618 -34.17 -144.97 126.78
C LEU A 618 -35.21 -144.64 127.90
N THR A 619 -36.51 -144.71 127.56
CA THR A 619 -37.48 -145.74 128.02
C THR A 619 -37.36 -146.24 129.49
N VAL A 620 -38.40 -146.26 130.35
CA VAL A 620 -39.84 -146.49 130.11
C VAL A 620 -40.75 -145.54 130.92
N ALA A 621 -41.43 -144.62 130.24
CA ALA A 621 -42.64 -143.93 130.74
C ALA A 621 -43.69 -143.80 129.61
N LEU A 622 -43.70 -144.80 128.72
CA LEU A 622 -44.07 -144.69 127.30
C LEU A 622 -45.58 -144.68 127.02
N GLU A 623 -46.43 -144.75 128.03
CA GLU A 623 -47.86 -145.10 127.84
C GLU A 623 -48.86 -144.10 128.42
N ALA A 624 -48.45 -143.19 129.30
CA ALA A 624 -49.28 -142.05 129.71
C ALA A 624 -49.27 -140.93 128.65
N ALA A 625 -48.12 -140.63 128.06
CA ALA A 625 -47.93 -139.45 127.18
C ALA A 625 -48.47 -139.61 125.74
N LYS A 626 -49.06 -140.76 125.38
CA LYS A 626 -49.53 -141.02 124.00
C LYS A 626 -50.76 -140.18 123.59
N GLN A 627 -51.53 -139.68 124.55
CA GLN A 627 -52.71 -138.85 124.27
C GLN A 627 -52.29 -137.41 123.90
N ASP A 628 -51.48 -136.77 124.74
CA ASP A 628 -51.17 -135.34 124.67
C ASP A 628 -50.30 -134.97 123.45
N CYS A 629 -49.49 -135.91 122.94
CA CYS A 629 -48.69 -135.70 121.73
C CYS A 629 -49.55 -135.39 120.47
N SER A 630 -50.79 -135.89 120.41
CA SER A 630 -51.66 -135.76 119.23
C SER A 630 -52.09 -134.33 118.93
N GLU A 631 -52.27 -133.50 119.96
CA GLU A 631 -52.70 -132.11 119.80
C GLU A 631 -51.50 -131.17 119.56
N LEU A 632 -50.35 -131.47 120.15
CA LEU A 632 -49.13 -130.67 120.03
C LEU A 632 -48.55 -130.63 118.60
N GLU A 633 -48.70 -131.71 117.82
CA GLU A 633 -48.21 -131.76 116.43
C GLU A 633 -48.99 -130.84 115.49
N LYS A 634 -50.31 -130.70 115.68
CA LYS A 634 -51.17 -129.86 114.81
C LYS A 634 -50.78 -128.38 114.89
N VAL A 635 -50.63 -127.86 116.11
CA VAL A 635 -50.28 -126.45 116.35
C VAL A 635 -48.89 -126.12 115.79
N LYS A 636 -47.94 -127.08 115.84
CA LYS A 636 -46.62 -126.91 115.20
C LYS A 636 -46.70 -126.80 113.68
N ALA A 637 -47.58 -127.55 113.02
CA ALA A 637 -47.73 -127.52 111.55
C ALA A 637 -48.36 -126.21 111.04
N GLU A 638 -49.30 -125.62 111.79
CA GLU A 638 -49.88 -124.32 111.42
C GLU A 638 -48.88 -123.17 111.57
N LEU A 639 -48.06 -123.20 112.64
CA LEU A 639 -47.06 -122.16 112.91
C LEU A 639 -45.97 -122.11 111.83
N THR A 640 -45.47 -123.26 111.36
CA THR A 640 -44.46 -123.31 110.29
C THR A 640 -45.04 -122.84 108.95
N SER A 641 -46.27 -123.25 108.61
CA SER A 641 -46.98 -122.79 107.42
C SER A 641 -47.14 -121.26 107.39
N LYS A 642 -47.57 -120.65 108.51
CA LYS A 642 -47.68 -119.20 108.63
C LYS A 642 -46.34 -118.47 108.51
N SER A 643 -45.28 -119.00 109.12
CA SER A 643 -43.94 -118.42 109.00
C SER A 643 -43.42 -118.45 107.55
N GLN A 644 -43.74 -119.50 106.79
CA GLN A 644 -43.30 -119.65 105.40
C GLN A 644 -44.07 -118.72 104.43
N GLN A 645 -45.35 -118.43 104.71
CA GLN A 645 -46.11 -117.40 103.97
C GLN A 645 -45.53 -116.00 104.17
N LEU A 646 -45.20 -115.63 105.43
CA LEU A 646 -44.66 -114.29 105.71
C LEU A 646 -43.31 -114.06 105.01
N ALA A 647 -42.47 -115.10 104.93
CA ALA A 647 -41.19 -115.04 104.21
C ALA A 647 -41.36 -114.81 102.70
N SER A 648 -42.36 -115.42 102.05
CA SER A 648 -42.61 -115.21 100.62
C SER A 648 -43.23 -113.84 100.31
N GLU A 649 -44.09 -113.31 101.20
CA GLU A 649 -44.58 -111.93 101.09
C GLU A 649 -43.44 -110.91 101.19
N MET A 650 -42.51 -111.05 102.14
CA MET A 650 -41.37 -110.13 102.27
C MET A 650 -40.48 -110.09 101.01
N GLU A 651 -40.16 -111.24 100.42
CA GLU A 651 -39.35 -111.27 99.19
C GLU A 651 -40.11 -110.68 97.99
N SER A 652 -41.43 -110.87 97.91
CA SER A 652 -42.26 -110.21 96.89
C SER A 652 -42.28 -108.67 97.02
N HIS A 653 -42.27 -108.16 98.26
CA HIS A 653 -42.18 -106.73 98.55
C HIS A 653 -40.80 -106.14 98.24
N LYS A 654 -39.74 -106.93 98.44
CA LYS A 654 -38.36 -106.56 98.06
C LYS A 654 -38.22 -106.44 96.53
N VAL A 655 -38.66 -107.45 95.78
CA VAL A 655 -38.61 -107.44 94.30
C VAL A 655 -39.46 -106.30 93.71
N THR A 656 -40.63 -105.99 94.27
CA THR A 656 -41.45 -104.85 93.80
C THR A 656 -40.82 -103.49 94.13
N LYS A 657 -40.14 -103.34 95.29
CA LYS A 657 -39.37 -102.13 95.62
C LYS A 657 -38.21 -101.90 94.66
N ASP A 658 -37.41 -102.94 94.36
CA ASP A 658 -36.26 -102.82 93.46
C ASP A 658 -36.67 -102.44 92.03
N ASN A 659 -37.79 -102.98 91.55
CA ASN A 659 -38.39 -102.59 90.27
C ASN A 659 -38.90 -101.14 90.27
N LEU A 660 -39.52 -100.68 91.37
CA LEU A 660 -39.95 -99.29 91.52
C LEU A 660 -38.75 -98.31 91.49
N GLU A 661 -37.65 -98.66 92.14
CA GLU A 661 -36.42 -97.86 92.08
C GLU A 661 -35.79 -97.85 90.69
N LYS A 662 -35.75 -99.01 90.01
CA LYS A 662 -35.26 -99.09 88.61
C LYS A 662 -36.06 -98.17 87.69
N ALA A 663 -37.40 -98.22 87.76
CA ALA A 663 -38.27 -97.31 87.01
C ALA A 663 -38.00 -95.83 87.33
N ARG A 664 -37.79 -95.48 88.60
CA ARG A 664 -37.42 -94.10 89.02
C ARG A 664 -36.07 -93.66 88.45
N ARG A 665 -35.08 -94.55 88.32
CA ARG A 665 -33.77 -94.25 87.71
C ARG A 665 -33.90 -94.05 86.20
N ASP A 666 -34.72 -94.86 85.52
CA ASP A 666 -34.91 -94.76 84.07
C ASP A 666 -35.76 -93.54 83.65
N VAL A 667 -36.72 -93.11 84.47
CA VAL A 667 -37.41 -91.82 84.30
C VAL A 667 -36.43 -90.64 84.41
N LYS A 668 -35.51 -90.65 85.39
CA LYS A 668 -34.47 -89.62 85.51
C LYS A 668 -33.56 -89.56 84.28
N LYS A 669 -33.12 -90.71 83.75
CA LYS A 669 -32.31 -90.78 82.51
C LYS A 669 -33.05 -90.17 81.31
N LYS A 670 -34.33 -90.48 81.13
CA LYS A 670 -35.14 -89.90 80.05
C LYS A 670 -35.28 -88.38 80.16
N ASN A 671 -35.38 -87.85 81.38
CA ASN A 671 -35.43 -86.40 81.60
C ASN A 671 -34.10 -85.70 81.25
N VAL A 672 -32.96 -86.31 81.58
CA VAL A 672 -31.63 -85.79 81.19
C VAL A 672 -31.46 -85.81 79.67
N LEU A 673 -31.75 -86.94 79.03
CA LEU A 673 -31.69 -87.07 77.57
C LEU A 673 -32.62 -86.08 76.85
N SER A 674 -33.79 -85.77 77.42
CA SER A 674 -34.70 -84.77 76.86
C SER A 674 -34.14 -83.35 76.93
N LEU A 675 -33.37 -83.00 77.97
CA LEU A 675 -32.69 -81.71 78.08
C LEU A 675 -31.50 -81.63 77.14
N GLU A 676 -30.70 -82.70 77.04
CA GLU A 676 -29.61 -82.83 76.06
C GLU A 676 -30.16 -82.67 74.63
N MET A 677 -31.28 -83.31 74.29
CA MET A 677 -31.95 -83.13 73.00
C MET A 677 -32.46 -81.70 72.78
N GLU A 678 -33.00 -81.04 73.80
CA GLU A 678 -33.46 -79.64 73.69
C GLU A 678 -32.29 -78.67 73.46
N ASP A 679 -31.15 -78.88 74.13
CA ASP A 679 -29.94 -78.06 73.92
C ASP A 679 -29.26 -78.36 72.58
N TYR A 680 -29.27 -79.62 72.09
CA TYR A 680 -28.86 -79.92 70.73
C TYR A 680 -29.79 -79.29 69.69
N GLU A 681 -31.12 -79.31 69.90
CA GLU A 681 -32.08 -78.59 69.04
C GLU A 681 -31.86 -77.07 69.05
N ARG A 682 -31.61 -76.48 70.23
CA ARG A 682 -31.32 -75.04 70.40
C ARG A 682 -30.03 -74.66 69.67
N SER A 683 -28.97 -75.45 69.86
CA SER A 683 -27.68 -75.30 69.17
C SER A 683 -27.81 -75.44 67.65
N MET A 684 -28.56 -76.44 67.17
CA MET A 684 -28.84 -76.61 65.73
C MET A 684 -29.65 -75.43 65.16
N LYS A 685 -30.68 -74.93 65.87
CA LYS A 685 -31.47 -73.76 65.46
C LYS A 685 -30.61 -72.50 65.39
N GLU A 686 -29.73 -72.28 66.37
CA GLU A 686 -28.75 -71.19 66.34
C GLU A 686 -27.74 -71.32 65.19
N LEU A 687 -27.21 -72.52 64.95
CA LEU A 687 -26.26 -72.78 63.86
C LEU A 687 -26.92 -72.58 62.49
N THR A 688 -28.16 -73.04 62.31
CA THR A 688 -28.98 -72.78 61.12
C THR A 688 -29.25 -71.27 60.95
N SER A 689 -29.56 -70.55 62.02
CA SER A 689 -29.75 -69.09 61.96
C SER A 689 -28.46 -68.35 61.57
N LYS A 690 -27.31 -68.76 62.11
CA LYS A 690 -25.98 -68.21 61.78
C LYS A 690 -25.58 -68.54 60.33
N MET A 691 -25.88 -69.74 59.85
CA MET A 691 -25.75 -70.13 58.44
C MET A 691 -26.57 -69.23 57.52
N GLU A 692 -27.86 -69.04 57.82
CA GLU A 692 -28.76 -68.25 56.98
C GLU A 692 -28.44 -66.74 57.04
N GLU A 693 -27.94 -66.22 58.16
CA GLU A 693 -27.43 -64.86 58.27
C GLU A 693 -26.12 -64.67 57.48
N ASN A 694 -25.18 -65.62 57.55
CA ASN A 694 -23.95 -65.59 56.75
C ASN A 694 -24.25 -65.71 55.25
N LYS A 695 -25.23 -66.55 54.87
CA LYS A 695 -25.71 -66.67 53.49
C LYS A 695 -26.30 -65.35 52.97
N LYS A 696 -27.07 -64.62 53.80
CA LYS A 696 -27.56 -63.28 53.46
C LYS A 696 -26.42 -62.26 53.30
N LYS A 697 -25.39 -62.32 54.16
CA LYS A 697 -24.18 -61.48 54.04
C LYS A 697 -23.38 -61.81 52.78
N MET A 698 -23.30 -63.09 52.40
CA MET A 698 -22.67 -63.54 51.15
C MET A 698 -23.38 -62.97 49.93
N VAL A 699 -24.71 -63.13 49.84
CA VAL A 699 -25.54 -62.57 48.75
C VAL A 699 -25.47 -61.03 48.70
N GLN A 700 -25.34 -60.36 49.85
CA GLN A 700 -25.10 -58.92 49.90
C GLN A 700 -23.71 -58.54 49.38
N MET A 701 -22.66 -59.32 49.66
CA MET A 701 -21.32 -59.10 49.11
C MET A 701 -21.26 -59.40 47.60
N GLU A 702 -21.90 -60.47 47.15
CA GLU A 702 -22.04 -60.80 45.71
C GLU A 702 -22.74 -59.64 44.97
N SER A 703 -23.89 -59.18 45.46
CA SER A 703 -24.59 -58.02 44.88
C SER A 703 -23.76 -56.73 44.90
N ILE A 704 -22.91 -56.51 45.91
CA ILE A 704 -21.99 -55.36 45.93
C ILE A 704 -20.90 -55.54 44.87
N ILE A 705 -20.32 -56.73 44.73
CA ILE A 705 -19.32 -57.05 43.69
C ILE A 705 -19.92 -56.83 42.30
N ASP A 706 -21.12 -57.33 42.01
CA ASP A 706 -21.83 -57.12 40.73
C ASP A 706 -21.97 -55.63 40.40
N THR A 707 -22.37 -54.80 41.37
CA THR A 707 -22.48 -53.34 41.16
C THR A 707 -21.12 -52.68 40.95
N GLN A 708 -20.06 -53.17 41.63
CA GLN A 708 -18.71 -52.66 41.44
C GLN A 708 -18.16 -53.04 40.06
N GLU A 709 -18.32 -54.29 39.61
CA GLU A 709 -17.96 -54.70 38.25
C GLU A 709 -18.71 -53.89 37.19
N ALA A 710 -20.01 -53.64 37.36
CA ALA A 710 -20.78 -52.79 36.47
C ALA A 710 -20.21 -51.35 36.39
N THR A 711 -19.82 -50.75 37.53
CA THR A 711 -19.16 -49.43 37.52
C THR A 711 -17.76 -49.46 36.91
N ILE A 712 -16.99 -50.54 37.10
CA ILE A 712 -15.67 -50.74 36.49
C ILE A 712 -15.80 -50.90 34.96
N ILE A 713 -16.83 -51.60 34.47
CA ILE A 713 -17.13 -51.72 33.04
C ILE A 713 -17.52 -50.35 32.46
N ALA A 714 -18.39 -49.60 33.15
CA ALA A 714 -18.74 -48.23 32.73
C ALA A 714 -17.51 -47.31 32.66
N MET A 715 -16.64 -47.32 33.67
CA MET A 715 -15.39 -46.55 33.68
C MET A 715 -14.42 -46.99 32.58
N LYS A 716 -14.26 -48.30 32.33
CA LYS A 716 -13.43 -48.81 31.21
C LYS A 716 -13.96 -48.37 29.85
N THR A 717 -15.28 -48.34 29.65
CA THR A 717 -15.90 -47.82 28.43
C THR A 717 -15.68 -46.31 28.29
N GLN A 718 -15.80 -45.54 29.38
CA GLN A 718 -15.54 -44.10 29.38
C GLN A 718 -14.06 -43.78 29.11
N ILE A 719 -13.13 -44.57 29.65
CA ILE A 719 -11.69 -44.45 29.35
C ILE A 719 -11.44 -44.69 27.86
N LYS A 720 -11.99 -45.76 27.26
CA LYS A 720 -11.87 -46.00 25.81
C LYS A 720 -12.39 -44.85 24.95
N LEU A 721 -13.54 -44.28 25.30
CA LEU A 721 -14.10 -43.13 24.58
C LEU A 721 -13.20 -41.90 24.67
N LEU A 722 -12.54 -41.69 25.82
CA LEU A 722 -11.56 -40.60 25.99
C LEU A 722 -10.24 -40.88 25.25
N GLU A 723 -9.75 -42.13 25.25
CA GLU A 723 -8.58 -42.55 24.45
C GLU A 723 -8.83 -42.35 22.95
N GLU A 724 -10.02 -42.70 22.47
CA GLU A 724 -10.43 -42.55 21.07
C GLU A 724 -10.64 -41.07 20.71
N GLN A 725 -11.21 -40.26 21.62
CA GLN A 725 -11.31 -38.81 21.45
C GLN A 725 -9.94 -38.12 21.40
N ILE A 726 -9.02 -38.46 22.31
CA ILE A 726 -7.63 -37.95 22.30
C ILE A 726 -6.97 -38.29 20.97
N LYS A 727 -7.13 -39.52 20.48
CA LYS A 727 -6.59 -39.96 19.19
C LYS A 727 -7.17 -39.17 18.00
N THR A 728 -8.44 -38.78 18.04
CA THR A 728 -9.01 -37.89 17.01
C THR A 728 -8.48 -36.46 17.10
N GLU A 729 -8.34 -35.87 18.30
CA GLU A 729 -7.68 -34.56 18.47
C GLU A 729 -6.21 -34.60 18.03
N GLU A 730 -5.47 -35.69 18.29
CA GLU A 730 -4.10 -35.87 17.81
C GLU A 730 -4.03 -35.86 16.27
N THR A 731 -4.95 -36.55 15.59
CA THR A 731 -4.98 -36.52 14.11
C THR A 731 -5.39 -35.16 13.54
N GLN A 732 -6.30 -34.44 14.18
CA GLN A 732 -6.67 -33.07 13.80
C GLN A 732 -5.51 -32.09 14.05
N CYS A 733 -4.84 -32.19 15.20
CA CYS A 733 -3.62 -31.43 15.50
C CYS A 733 -2.44 -31.77 14.58
N ARG A 734 -2.47 -32.92 13.89
CA ARG A 734 -1.50 -33.25 12.84
C ARG A 734 -1.86 -32.57 11.51
N HIS A 735 -3.12 -32.62 11.08
CA HIS A 735 -3.59 -31.92 9.88
C HIS A 735 -3.41 -30.40 10.01
N LEU A 736 -3.81 -29.79 11.13
CA LEU A 736 -3.60 -28.36 11.39
C LEU A 736 -2.11 -27.94 11.39
N LYS A 737 -1.18 -28.87 11.66
CA LYS A 737 0.26 -28.63 11.52
C LYS A 737 0.76 -28.80 10.09
N GLU A 738 0.20 -29.75 9.34
CA GLU A 738 0.48 -29.98 7.92
C GLU A 738 -0.04 -28.78 7.08
N GLU A 739 -1.24 -28.28 7.37
CA GLU A 739 -1.82 -27.04 6.82
C GLU A 739 -1.00 -25.80 7.19
N LEU A 740 -0.61 -25.65 8.47
CA LEU A 740 0.25 -24.53 8.89
C LEU A 740 1.64 -24.58 8.25
N GLN A 741 2.21 -25.77 8.05
CA GLN A 741 3.47 -25.95 7.33
C GLN A 741 3.34 -25.52 5.87
N HIS A 742 2.25 -25.91 5.18
CA HIS A 742 1.94 -25.51 3.81
C HIS A 742 1.81 -23.99 3.69
N ALA A 743 0.99 -23.36 4.54
CA ALA A 743 0.82 -21.90 4.55
C ALA A 743 2.14 -21.17 4.85
N LEU A 744 3.00 -21.71 5.72
CA LEU A 744 4.34 -21.19 5.98
C LEU A 744 5.33 -21.43 4.83
N GLU A 745 5.03 -22.26 3.84
CA GLU A 745 5.83 -22.47 2.63
C GLU A 745 5.32 -21.60 1.49
N GLU A 746 4.00 -21.48 1.31
CA GLU A 746 3.35 -20.50 0.43
C GLU A 746 3.73 -19.05 0.78
N ILE A 747 3.78 -18.69 2.07
CA ILE A 747 4.24 -17.37 2.51
C ILE A 747 5.69 -17.11 2.07
N LYS A 748 6.59 -18.09 2.19
CA LYS A 748 7.99 -17.95 1.73
C LYS A 748 8.08 -17.81 0.21
N GLU A 749 7.22 -18.49 -0.54
CA GLU A 749 7.17 -18.36 -2.00
C GLU A 749 6.61 -16.99 -2.41
N LYS A 750 5.53 -16.51 -1.77
CA LYS A 750 5.02 -15.14 -1.97
C LYS A 750 6.07 -14.08 -1.55
N ASP A 751 6.81 -14.27 -0.47
CA ASP A 751 7.93 -13.41 -0.05
C ASP A 751 9.07 -13.38 -1.10
N ASN A 752 9.44 -14.54 -1.66
CA ASN A 752 10.43 -14.62 -2.75
C ASN A 752 9.93 -13.87 -4.01
N ILE A 753 8.65 -14.02 -4.37
CA ILE A 753 8.03 -13.31 -5.49
C ILE A 753 7.99 -11.79 -5.21
N ILE A 754 7.70 -11.37 -3.99
CA ILE A 754 7.75 -9.96 -3.56
C ILE A 754 9.18 -9.42 -3.65
N SER A 755 10.18 -10.18 -3.21
CA SER A 755 11.61 -9.81 -3.32
C SER A 755 12.03 -9.60 -4.78
N VAL A 756 11.67 -10.51 -5.68
CA VAL A 756 11.94 -10.38 -7.12
C VAL A 756 11.19 -9.18 -7.72
N LYS A 757 9.90 -8.99 -7.38
CA LYS A 757 9.12 -7.81 -7.84
C LYS A 757 9.72 -6.50 -7.34
N ASN A 758 10.19 -6.43 -6.10
CA ASN A 758 10.86 -5.25 -5.55
C ASN A 758 12.17 -4.94 -6.28
N GLY A 759 12.96 -5.98 -6.63
CA GLY A 759 14.15 -5.80 -7.47
C GLY A 759 13.83 -5.28 -8.88
N ILE A 760 12.71 -5.71 -9.47
CA ILE A 760 12.22 -5.18 -10.75
C ILE A 760 11.74 -3.73 -10.60
N ILE A 761 11.02 -3.41 -9.51
CA ILE A 761 10.55 -2.04 -9.22
C ILE A 761 11.74 -1.09 -9.06
N SER A 762 12.73 -1.42 -8.23
CA SER A 762 13.94 -0.60 -8.04
C SER A 762 14.71 -0.39 -9.34
N LYS A 763 14.70 -1.37 -10.26
CA LYS A 763 15.27 -1.18 -11.59
C LYS A 763 14.43 -0.24 -12.46
N LEU A 764 13.10 -0.40 -12.49
CA LEU A 764 12.21 0.50 -13.24
C LEU A 764 12.24 1.93 -12.69
N GLU A 765 12.44 2.12 -11.38
CA GLU A 765 12.67 3.41 -10.74
C GLU A 765 14.01 4.03 -11.18
N GLN A 766 15.07 3.23 -11.31
CA GLN A 766 16.34 3.69 -11.87
C GLN A 766 16.21 4.05 -13.36
N ASP A 767 15.64 3.16 -14.17
CA ASP A 767 15.46 3.36 -15.63
C ASP A 767 14.61 4.63 -15.89
N LEU A 768 13.61 4.91 -15.03
CA LEU A 768 12.82 6.15 -15.04
C LEU A 768 13.66 7.40 -14.70
N GLU A 769 14.53 7.34 -13.69
CA GLU A 769 15.38 8.46 -13.27
C GLU A 769 16.50 8.76 -14.28
N ASP A 770 16.99 7.73 -14.98
CA ASP A 770 17.96 7.88 -16.07
C ASP A 770 17.30 8.53 -17.31
N GLU A 771 16.08 8.13 -17.69
CA GLU A 771 15.33 8.83 -18.76
C GLU A 771 14.87 10.24 -18.37
N LYS A 772 14.58 10.54 -17.09
CA LYS A 772 14.37 11.92 -16.62
C LYS A 772 15.60 12.79 -16.85
N ARG A 773 16.78 12.35 -16.39
CA ARG A 773 18.04 13.11 -16.56
C ARG A 773 18.35 13.35 -18.04
N LYS A 774 18.10 12.36 -18.90
CA LYS A 774 18.23 12.48 -20.36
C LYS A 774 17.22 13.44 -20.98
N ASN A 775 16.00 13.57 -20.43
CA ASN A 775 15.05 14.61 -20.82
C ASN A 775 15.50 16.00 -20.33
N GLU A 776 16.00 16.13 -19.10
CA GLU A 776 16.54 17.39 -18.56
C GLU A 776 17.77 17.87 -19.36
N GLU A 777 18.64 16.96 -19.77
CA GLU A 777 19.76 17.21 -20.69
C GLU A 777 19.25 17.69 -22.07
N SER A 778 18.21 17.04 -22.62
CA SER A 778 17.58 17.44 -23.88
C SER A 778 16.91 18.83 -23.81
N ASP A 779 16.28 19.17 -22.67
CA ASP A 779 15.70 20.49 -22.43
C ASP A 779 16.79 21.57 -22.24
N MET A 780 17.94 21.22 -21.66
CA MET A 780 19.12 22.08 -21.61
C MET A 780 19.72 22.31 -23.00
N GLU A 781 19.88 21.28 -23.84
CA GLU A 781 20.32 21.44 -25.23
C GLU A 781 19.37 22.33 -26.04
N LEU A 782 18.05 22.10 -25.93
CA LEU A 782 17.03 22.92 -26.57
C LEU A 782 17.11 24.38 -26.10
N THR A 783 17.35 24.62 -24.81
CA THR A 783 17.53 25.97 -24.24
C THR A 783 18.80 26.63 -24.77
N ALA A 784 19.90 25.90 -24.91
CA ALA A 784 21.15 26.40 -25.49
C ALA A 784 20.95 26.81 -26.97
N VAL A 785 20.34 25.94 -27.77
CA VAL A 785 20.02 26.18 -29.19
C VAL A 785 19.07 27.37 -29.37
N LEU A 786 18.09 27.54 -28.47
CA LEU A 786 17.24 28.74 -28.44
C LEU A 786 18.05 30.00 -28.14
N SER A 787 19.02 29.95 -27.22
CA SER A 787 19.89 31.09 -26.91
C SER A 787 20.79 31.47 -28.09
N ASP A 788 21.34 30.49 -28.83
CA ASP A 788 22.19 30.74 -30.00
C ASP A 788 21.38 31.25 -31.18
N LYS A 789 20.17 30.73 -31.39
CA LYS A 789 19.20 31.29 -32.33
C LYS A 789 18.90 32.76 -32.02
N GLU A 790 18.75 33.14 -30.76
CA GLU A 790 18.50 34.53 -30.37
C GLU A 790 19.73 35.43 -30.59
N LYS A 791 20.95 34.95 -30.28
CA LYS A 791 22.21 35.65 -30.63
C LYS A 791 22.31 35.89 -32.15
N VAL A 792 21.97 34.91 -32.98
CA VAL A 792 21.96 35.03 -34.45
C VAL A 792 20.89 36.04 -34.91
N ILE A 793 19.69 36.03 -34.30
CA ILE A 793 18.64 37.02 -34.58
C ILE A 793 19.10 38.45 -34.22
N MET A 794 19.79 38.63 -33.09
CA MET A 794 20.37 39.92 -32.70
C MET A 794 21.42 40.40 -33.71
N SER A 795 22.39 39.54 -34.06
CA SER A 795 23.43 39.86 -35.05
C SER A 795 22.83 40.28 -36.40
N LEU A 796 21.87 39.50 -36.93
CA LEU A 796 21.16 39.84 -38.17
C LEU A 796 20.30 41.11 -38.06
N ALA A 797 19.84 41.47 -36.87
CA ALA A 797 19.14 42.74 -36.64
C ALA A 797 20.11 43.94 -36.61
N GLU A 798 21.31 43.77 -36.06
CA GLU A 798 22.39 44.76 -36.06
C GLU A 798 22.94 44.99 -37.48
N GLU A 799 23.29 43.92 -38.22
CA GLU A 799 23.68 44.02 -39.64
C GLU A 799 22.62 44.74 -40.48
N LYS A 800 21.34 44.40 -40.28
CA LYS A 800 20.21 45.05 -40.95
C LYS A 800 20.09 46.54 -40.59
N ALA A 801 20.39 46.92 -39.34
CA ALA A 801 20.41 48.31 -38.90
C ALA A 801 21.59 49.07 -39.52
N GLU A 802 22.79 48.49 -39.55
CA GLU A 802 23.96 49.06 -40.23
C GLU A 802 23.72 49.26 -41.72
N LEU A 803 23.18 48.25 -42.40
CA LEU A 803 22.90 48.30 -43.83
C LEU A 803 21.86 49.38 -44.16
N ASN A 804 20.80 49.50 -43.35
CA ASN A 804 19.80 50.57 -43.44
C ASN A 804 20.44 51.97 -43.22
N ASN A 805 21.33 52.09 -42.24
CA ASN A 805 22.09 53.33 -41.98
C ASN A 805 23.12 53.63 -43.08
N LYS A 806 23.60 52.63 -43.82
CA LYS A 806 24.44 52.79 -45.02
C LYS A 806 23.59 53.25 -46.22
N VAL A 807 22.42 52.65 -46.42
CA VAL A 807 21.43 53.08 -47.44
C VAL A 807 21.04 54.54 -47.24
N LYS A 808 20.58 54.93 -46.05
CA LYS A 808 20.20 56.34 -45.73
C LYS A 808 21.33 57.34 -46.00
N ARG A 809 22.59 56.99 -45.70
CA ARG A 809 23.75 57.83 -46.01
C ARG A 809 24.02 57.96 -47.51
N MET A 810 23.78 56.90 -48.29
CA MET A 810 23.86 56.95 -49.75
C MET A 810 22.68 57.71 -50.37
N GLU A 811 21.46 57.56 -49.83
CA GLU A 811 20.29 58.34 -50.24
C GLU A 811 20.49 59.84 -50.01
N PHE A 812 21.00 60.23 -48.84
CA PHE A 812 21.35 61.62 -48.54
C PHE A 812 22.39 62.18 -49.54
N LYS A 813 23.50 61.45 -49.77
CA LYS A 813 24.49 61.85 -50.78
C LYS A 813 23.92 61.91 -52.20
N CYS A 814 22.98 61.03 -52.55
CA CYS A 814 22.27 61.07 -53.82
C CYS A 814 21.29 62.25 -53.93
N ALA A 815 20.80 62.81 -52.81
CA ALA A 815 20.01 64.04 -52.80
C ALA A 815 20.93 65.26 -52.93
N GLU A 816 21.97 65.34 -52.09
CA GLU A 816 23.01 66.38 -52.12
C GLU A 816 23.66 66.53 -53.51
N LEU A 817 24.02 65.41 -54.16
CA LEU A 817 24.57 65.45 -55.53
C LEU A 817 23.54 65.89 -56.58
N LYS A 818 22.24 65.61 -56.40
CA LYS A 818 21.18 66.13 -57.30
C LYS A 818 20.99 67.63 -57.12
N GLU A 819 21.03 68.12 -55.88
CA GLU A 819 20.94 69.54 -55.55
C GLU A 819 22.13 70.31 -56.11
N ASN A 820 23.36 69.81 -55.90
CA ASN A 820 24.57 70.37 -56.50
C ASN A 820 24.53 70.36 -58.04
N ILE A 821 24.03 69.29 -58.67
CA ILE A 821 23.80 69.25 -60.13
C ILE A 821 22.72 70.26 -60.55
N GLN A 822 21.68 70.48 -59.76
CA GLN A 822 20.65 71.48 -60.05
C GLN A 822 21.19 72.91 -59.96
N ILE A 823 21.99 73.21 -58.93
CA ILE A 823 22.69 74.49 -58.77
C ILE A 823 23.65 74.73 -59.95
N LEU A 824 24.53 73.77 -60.27
CA LEU A 824 25.45 73.87 -61.42
C LEU A 824 24.72 74.02 -62.76
N ASN A 825 23.52 73.45 -62.93
CA ASN A 825 22.72 73.66 -64.13
C ASN A 825 22.10 75.06 -64.21
N ILE A 826 21.79 75.70 -63.06
CA ILE A 826 21.34 77.09 -62.98
C ILE A 826 22.54 78.01 -63.30
N GLU A 827 23.67 77.85 -62.61
CA GLU A 827 24.90 78.61 -62.87
C GLU A 827 25.36 78.50 -64.34
N LEU A 828 25.27 77.30 -64.94
CA LEU A 828 25.61 77.07 -66.35
C LEU A 828 24.56 77.65 -67.31
N ALA A 829 23.30 77.79 -66.91
CA ALA A 829 22.29 78.52 -67.67
C ALA A 829 22.53 80.03 -67.60
N ASP A 830 22.80 80.56 -66.40
CA ASP A 830 23.12 81.97 -66.18
C ASP A 830 24.39 82.36 -66.96
N LEU A 831 25.47 81.59 -66.84
CA LEU A 831 26.72 81.79 -67.60
C LEU A 831 26.51 81.66 -69.12
N LYS A 832 25.52 80.90 -69.60
CA LYS A 832 25.11 80.92 -71.03
C LYS A 832 24.38 82.21 -71.40
N THR A 833 23.56 82.79 -70.52
CA THR A 833 22.95 84.11 -70.76
C THR A 833 23.99 85.24 -70.69
N GLU A 834 24.97 85.14 -69.80
CA GLU A 834 26.11 86.05 -69.75
C GLU A 834 26.99 85.88 -70.99
N TYR A 835 27.30 84.66 -71.43
CA TYR A 835 28.08 84.41 -72.64
C TYR A 835 27.37 84.90 -73.90
N THR A 836 26.05 84.74 -74.02
CA THR A 836 25.31 85.32 -75.17
C THR A 836 25.28 86.85 -75.10
N SER A 837 25.09 87.43 -73.91
CA SER A 837 25.17 88.89 -73.69
C SER A 837 26.57 89.47 -73.89
N TYR A 838 27.62 88.71 -73.56
CA TYR A 838 29.01 89.02 -73.85
C TYR A 838 29.29 88.87 -75.33
N LYS A 839 28.80 87.81 -75.99
CA LYS A 839 28.94 87.61 -77.45
C LYS A 839 28.28 88.75 -78.23
N VAL A 840 27.13 89.26 -77.80
CA VAL A 840 26.50 90.46 -78.39
C VAL A 840 27.35 91.71 -78.16
N ARG A 841 27.86 91.94 -76.94
CA ARG A 841 28.81 93.05 -76.66
C ARG A 841 30.09 92.94 -77.49
N ALA A 842 30.71 91.77 -77.54
CA ALA A 842 31.92 91.47 -78.29
C ALA A 842 31.70 91.57 -79.80
N GLN A 843 30.53 91.18 -80.33
CA GLN A 843 30.18 91.39 -81.73
C GLN A 843 29.88 92.86 -82.07
N ALA A 844 29.42 93.67 -81.10
CA ALA A 844 29.36 95.12 -81.25
C ALA A 844 30.76 95.74 -81.27
N VAL A 845 31.65 95.33 -80.34
CA VAL A 845 33.05 95.79 -80.26
C VAL A 845 33.89 95.32 -81.46
N LEU A 846 33.69 94.10 -81.98
CA LEU A 846 34.35 93.59 -83.19
C LEU A 846 33.80 94.21 -84.48
N ARG A 847 32.61 94.81 -84.46
CA ARG A 847 32.14 95.72 -85.52
C ARG A 847 32.76 97.12 -85.41
N GLN A 848 33.38 97.45 -84.28
CA GLN A 848 33.96 98.76 -83.99
C GLN A 848 35.49 98.78 -84.13
N ASN A 849 36.18 97.69 -83.77
CA ASN A 849 37.63 97.54 -83.90
C ASN A 849 38.00 96.42 -84.90
N GLN A 850 38.29 96.81 -86.14
CA GLN A 850 39.13 96.01 -87.05
C GLN A 850 40.59 96.41 -86.88
N MET A 851 41.38 95.59 -86.16
CA MET A 851 42.82 95.34 -86.32
C MET A 851 43.20 94.23 -85.32
N VAL A 852 44.20 93.39 -85.64
CA VAL A 852 44.55 92.19 -84.85
C VAL A 852 46.05 92.11 -84.61
N ASP A 853 46.47 92.02 -83.35
CA ASP A 853 47.86 91.74 -82.96
C ASP A 853 48.01 90.30 -82.45
N HIS A 854 48.98 89.58 -83.01
CA HIS A 854 49.03 88.11 -82.95
C HIS A 854 49.80 87.53 -81.74
N SER A 855 50.01 88.30 -80.66
CA SER A 855 50.89 87.88 -79.55
C SER A 855 50.20 87.09 -78.42
N GLN A 856 48.86 87.10 -78.32
CA GLN A 856 48.13 86.38 -77.25
C GLN A 856 47.50 85.06 -77.73
N GLU A 857 47.39 84.83 -79.05
CA GLU A 857 46.75 83.63 -79.60
C GLU A 857 47.55 82.36 -79.33
N GLU A 858 48.87 82.45 -79.20
CA GLU A 858 49.76 81.30 -79.02
C GLU A 858 49.76 80.78 -77.57
N GLN A 859 49.80 81.67 -76.58
CA GLN A 859 49.59 81.29 -75.16
C GLN A 859 48.18 80.73 -74.94
N LEU A 860 47.16 81.35 -75.53
CA LEU A 860 45.79 80.84 -75.49
C LEU A 860 45.63 79.50 -76.23
N LYS A 861 46.51 79.16 -77.19
CA LYS A 861 46.55 77.82 -77.82
C LYS A 861 47.16 76.78 -76.89
N GLU A 862 48.23 77.08 -76.15
CA GLU A 862 48.79 76.16 -75.16
C GLU A 862 47.81 75.93 -73.99
N GLU A 863 47.21 76.99 -73.43
CA GLU A 863 46.19 76.85 -72.38
C GLU A 863 44.95 76.09 -72.88
N MET A 864 44.48 76.36 -74.11
CA MET A 864 43.38 75.60 -74.71
C MET A 864 43.76 74.15 -75.00
N ALA A 865 45.03 73.84 -75.32
CA ALA A 865 45.51 72.47 -75.50
C ALA A 865 45.58 71.72 -74.16
N ALA A 866 46.10 72.36 -73.11
CA ALA A 866 46.14 71.80 -71.76
C ALA A 866 44.73 71.54 -71.22
N LEU A 867 43.83 72.52 -71.33
CA LEU A 867 42.42 72.37 -70.94
C LEU A 867 41.69 71.32 -71.79
N LYS A 868 41.97 71.20 -73.10
CA LYS A 868 41.43 70.11 -73.93
C LYS A 868 41.91 68.75 -73.45
N ALA A 869 43.21 68.55 -73.20
CA ALA A 869 43.73 67.28 -72.70
C ALA A 869 43.14 66.93 -71.32
N GLN A 870 42.89 67.93 -70.48
CA GLN A 870 42.24 67.75 -69.18
C GLN A 870 40.75 67.40 -69.31
N ILE A 871 40.01 68.07 -70.21
CA ILE A 871 38.61 67.76 -70.57
C ILE A 871 38.50 66.37 -71.19
N GLU A 872 39.42 65.98 -72.07
CA GLU A 872 39.45 64.67 -72.71
C GLU A 872 39.73 63.57 -71.68
N THR A 873 40.70 63.78 -70.78
CA THR A 873 40.97 62.88 -69.63
C THR A 873 39.76 62.76 -68.70
N LEU A 874 39.06 63.87 -68.41
CA LEU A 874 37.85 63.87 -67.58
C LEU A 874 36.66 63.22 -68.30
N THR A 875 36.55 63.38 -69.63
CA THR A 875 35.51 62.75 -70.46
C THR A 875 35.72 61.24 -70.53
N LEU A 876 36.96 60.78 -70.66
CA LEU A 876 37.31 59.36 -70.66
C LEU A 876 37.05 58.73 -69.28
N LYS A 877 37.33 59.44 -68.17
CA LYS A 877 36.94 59.04 -66.81
C LYS A 877 35.42 59.08 -66.58
N LEU A 878 34.71 60.04 -67.18
CA LEU A 878 33.25 60.10 -67.13
C LEU A 878 32.64 58.90 -67.87
N ALA A 879 33.18 58.54 -69.04
CA ALA A 879 32.75 57.40 -69.83
C ALA A 879 32.95 56.09 -69.06
N THR A 880 34.12 55.83 -68.48
CA THR A 880 34.35 54.60 -67.70
C THR A 880 33.50 54.55 -66.43
N ALA A 881 33.25 55.68 -65.76
CA ALA A 881 32.32 55.75 -64.63
C ALA A 881 30.86 55.54 -65.06
N GLN A 882 30.44 56.01 -66.23
CA GLN A 882 29.11 55.77 -66.81
C GLN A 882 28.94 54.30 -67.22
N GLU A 883 29.98 53.67 -67.77
CA GLU A 883 30.01 52.25 -68.14
C GLU A 883 29.91 51.36 -66.89
N GLN A 884 30.69 51.62 -65.85
CA GLN A 884 30.59 50.93 -64.55
C GLN A 884 29.21 51.13 -63.89
N LEU A 885 28.61 52.32 -63.99
CA LEU A 885 27.25 52.56 -63.51
C LEU A 885 26.18 51.88 -64.37
N ALA A 886 26.42 51.65 -65.66
CA ALA A 886 25.53 50.89 -66.53
C ALA A 886 25.62 49.38 -66.24
N GLU A 887 26.83 48.87 -66.00
CA GLU A 887 27.09 47.48 -65.60
C GLU A 887 26.42 47.17 -64.24
N GLN A 888 26.67 47.99 -63.21
CA GLN A 888 26.01 47.87 -61.89
C GLN A 888 24.47 47.96 -61.98
N ARG A 889 23.92 48.77 -62.90
CA ARG A 889 22.47 48.81 -63.19
C ARG A 889 21.98 47.53 -63.87
N SER A 890 22.76 46.96 -64.79
CA SER A 890 22.46 45.67 -65.42
C SER A 890 22.45 44.54 -64.39
N GLU A 891 23.47 44.47 -63.53
CA GLU A 891 23.56 43.46 -62.46
C GLU A 891 22.39 43.56 -61.46
N THR A 892 22.04 44.77 -61.02
CA THR A 892 20.94 44.99 -60.07
C THR A 892 19.56 44.72 -60.70
N GLU A 893 19.36 45.03 -61.98
CA GLU A 893 18.13 44.64 -62.69
C GLU A 893 18.05 43.13 -62.91
N ASN A 894 19.14 42.47 -63.30
CA ASN A 894 19.23 41.01 -63.41
C ASN A 894 19.07 40.31 -62.05
N GLY A 895 19.45 40.95 -60.95
CA GLY A 895 19.14 40.52 -59.58
C GLY A 895 17.65 40.61 -59.27
N ARG A 896 17.03 41.77 -59.52
CA ARG A 896 15.59 42.00 -59.31
C ARG A 896 14.73 41.05 -60.15
N ARG A 897 15.14 40.80 -61.40
CA ARG A 897 14.47 39.87 -62.32
C ARG A 897 14.46 38.44 -61.80
N ARG A 898 15.62 37.91 -61.36
CA ARG A 898 15.72 36.57 -60.74
C ARG A 898 14.87 36.46 -59.48
N ALA A 899 14.82 37.50 -58.65
CA ALA A 899 13.96 37.53 -57.46
C ALA A 899 12.46 37.49 -57.81
N ALA A 900 12.04 38.23 -58.84
CA ALA A 900 10.66 38.20 -59.35
C ALA A 900 10.30 36.85 -59.97
N GLU A 901 11.21 36.24 -60.75
CA GLU A 901 11.02 34.92 -61.35
C GLU A 901 10.90 33.82 -60.27
N ALA A 902 11.71 33.87 -59.21
CA ALA A 902 11.61 32.98 -58.05
C ALA A 902 10.30 33.15 -57.28
N SER A 903 9.85 34.40 -57.03
CA SER A 903 8.57 34.68 -56.39
C SER A 903 7.37 34.18 -57.22
N ASN A 904 7.44 34.32 -58.54
CA ASN A 904 6.44 33.79 -59.47
C ASN A 904 6.44 32.25 -59.53
N GLU A 905 7.58 31.58 -59.36
CA GLU A 905 7.64 30.11 -59.26
C GLU A 905 7.08 29.62 -57.91
N ALA A 906 7.43 30.26 -56.79
CA ALA A 906 6.86 29.94 -55.48
C ALA A 906 5.32 30.08 -55.47
N THR A 907 4.80 31.15 -56.08
CA THR A 907 3.34 31.37 -56.24
C THR A 907 2.70 30.26 -57.10
N ARG A 908 3.35 29.83 -58.18
CA ARG A 908 2.86 28.73 -59.04
C ARG A 908 2.96 27.36 -58.35
N ALA A 909 3.97 27.14 -57.50
CA ALA A 909 4.07 25.96 -56.66
C ALA A 909 2.92 25.91 -55.62
N GLN A 910 2.64 27.03 -54.95
CA GLN A 910 1.53 27.14 -53.99
C GLN A 910 0.15 26.95 -54.66
N GLN A 911 -0.04 27.43 -55.90
CA GLN A 911 -1.25 27.13 -56.67
C GLN A 911 -1.35 25.65 -57.09
N ARG A 912 -0.22 24.97 -57.36
CA ARG A 912 -0.20 23.52 -57.65
C ARG A 912 -0.57 22.70 -56.41
N THR A 913 0.00 23.01 -55.24
CA THR A 913 -0.34 22.29 -53.99
C THR A 913 -1.79 22.54 -53.58
N ALA A 914 -2.32 23.76 -53.73
CA ALA A 914 -3.73 24.05 -53.50
C ALA A 914 -4.67 23.22 -54.40
N ARG A 915 -4.35 23.09 -55.71
CA ARG A 915 -5.13 22.26 -56.64
C ARG A 915 -5.08 20.78 -56.28
N LEU A 916 -3.88 20.25 -55.99
CA LEU A 916 -3.71 18.86 -55.55
C LEU A 916 -4.48 18.57 -54.26
N HIS A 917 -4.55 19.54 -53.33
CA HIS A 917 -5.37 19.43 -52.14
C HIS A 917 -6.86 19.36 -52.47
N THR A 918 -7.38 20.26 -53.32
CA THR A 918 -8.80 20.21 -53.74
C THR A 918 -9.15 18.94 -54.52
N ASP A 919 -8.24 18.39 -55.31
CA ASP A 919 -8.46 17.11 -56.01
C ASP A 919 -8.42 15.92 -55.06
N LEU A 920 -7.57 15.92 -54.03
CA LEU A 920 -7.59 14.91 -52.96
C LEU A 920 -8.89 14.96 -52.16
N THR A 921 -9.38 16.15 -51.77
CA THR A 921 -10.67 16.31 -51.10
C THR A 921 -11.82 15.79 -51.97
N ARG A 922 -11.83 16.16 -53.26
CA ARG A 922 -12.84 15.70 -54.24
C ARG A 922 -12.81 14.18 -54.44
N LEU A 923 -11.62 13.57 -54.54
CA LEU A 923 -11.48 12.13 -54.68
C LEU A 923 -11.90 11.37 -53.42
N SER A 924 -11.61 11.92 -52.22
CA SER A 924 -12.07 11.38 -50.94
C SER A 924 -13.60 11.44 -50.83
N GLN A 925 -14.22 12.55 -51.24
CA GLN A 925 -15.68 12.71 -51.26
C GLN A 925 -16.34 11.76 -52.27
N GLN A 926 -15.73 11.57 -53.44
CA GLN A 926 -16.19 10.58 -54.41
C GLN A 926 -16.10 9.15 -53.83
N LEU A 927 -14.98 8.76 -53.24
CA LEU A 927 -14.80 7.44 -52.61
C LEU A 927 -15.87 7.18 -51.53
N GLU A 928 -16.20 8.18 -50.71
CA GLU A 928 -17.22 8.06 -49.68
C GLU A 928 -18.64 7.99 -50.27
N SER A 929 -18.90 8.66 -51.40
CA SER A 929 -20.17 8.52 -52.14
C SER A 929 -20.33 7.13 -52.79
N GLU A 930 -19.26 6.53 -53.32
CA GLU A 930 -19.25 5.15 -53.83
C GLU A 930 -19.48 4.15 -52.69
N ARG A 931 -18.84 4.37 -51.53
CA ARG A 931 -19.09 3.57 -50.30
C ARG A 931 -20.55 3.65 -49.84
N ALA A 932 -21.14 4.85 -49.87
CA ALA A 932 -22.55 5.04 -49.54
C ALA A 932 -23.48 4.33 -50.55
N GLN A 933 -23.18 4.40 -51.84
CA GLN A 933 -23.92 3.68 -52.89
C GLN A 933 -23.80 2.16 -52.73
N HIS A 934 -22.60 1.61 -52.52
CA HIS A 934 -22.42 0.18 -52.26
C HIS A 934 -23.16 -0.27 -50.99
N LYS A 935 -23.13 0.52 -49.92
CA LYS A 935 -23.89 0.24 -48.69
C LYS A 935 -25.40 0.22 -48.93
N LEU A 936 -25.92 1.13 -49.77
CA LEU A 936 -27.33 1.16 -50.18
C LEU A 936 -27.69 -0.05 -51.07
N GLN A 937 -26.83 -0.42 -52.03
CA GLN A 937 -27.00 -1.60 -52.88
C GLN A 937 -27.04 -2.90 -52.06
N ILE A 938 -26.09 -3.07 -51.12
CA ILE A 938 -26.07 -4.20 -50.19
C ILE A 938 -27.36 -4.24 -49.36
N SER A 939 -27.75 -3.11 -48.75
CA SER A 939 -29.00 -3.04 -47.97
C SER A 939 -30.24 -3.39 -48.80
N THR A 940 -30.30 -2.93 -50.05
CA THR A 940 -31.40 -3.22 -50.98
C THR A 940 -31.42 -4.71 -51.34
N LEU A 941 -30.26 -5.30 -51.66
CA LEU A 941 -30.14 -6.71 -52.01
C LEU A 941 -30.47 -7.62 -50.82
N THR A 942 -30.02 -7.29 -49.60
CA THR A 942 -30.40 -7.98 -48.37
C THR A 942 -31.91 -7.91 -48.13
N GLN A 943 -32.56 -6.78 -48.42
CA GLN A 943 -34.01 -6.66 -48.27
C GLN A 943 -34.79 -7.42 -49.37
N CYS A 944 -34.28 -7.47 -50.61
CA CYS A 944 -34.83 -8.34 -51.65
C CYS A 944 -34.76 -9.82 -51.26
N TYR A 945 -33.60 -10.30 -50.80
CA TYR A 945 -33.46 -11.69 -50.32
C TYR A 945 -34.32 -11.98 -49.10
N LYS A 946 -34.42 -11.06 -48.13
CA LYS A 946 -35.35 -11.24 -46.99
C LYS A 946 -36.81 -11.33 -47.45
N THR A 947 -37.21 -10.55 -48.45
CA THR A 947 -38.57 -10.63 -49.02
C THR A 947 -38.79 -11.99 -49.71
N GLN A 948 -37.80 -12.48 -50.48
CA GLN A 948 -37.86 -13.81 -51.11
C GLN A 948 -37.90 -14.96 -50.10
N ILE A 949 -37.18 -14.86 -48.98
CA ILE A 949 -37.23 -15.83 -47.88
C ILE A 949 -38.62 -15.84 -47.26
N ASN A 950 -39.17 -14.69 -46.86
CA ASN A 950 -40.53 -14.57 -46.34
C ASN A 950 -41.59 -15.12 -47.34
N GLU A 951 -41.40 -14.90 -48.64
CA GLU A 951 -42.25 -15.46 -49.70
C GLU A 951 -42.16 -16.99 -49.81
N LEU A 952 -41.00 -17.59 -49.54
CA LEU A 952 -40.82 -19.04 -49.55
C LEU A 952 -41.37 -19.66 -48.26
N GLU A 953 -41.11 -19.04 -47.10
CA GLU A 953 -41.69 -19.43 -45.81
C GLU A 953 -43.22 -19.44 -45.85
N THR A 954 -43.85 -18.39 -46.39
CA THR A 954 -45.31 -18.32 -46.53
C THR A 954 -45.89 -19.30 -47.56
N LYS A 955 -45.13 -19.70 -48.60
CA LYS A 955 -45.50 -20.78 -49.52
C LYS A 955 -45.43 -22.15 -48.80
N LEU A 956 -44.33 -22.45 -48.14
CA LEU A 956 -44.13 -23.68 -47.36
C LEU A 956 -45.14 -23.81 -46.20
N GLN A 957 -45.53 -22.70 -45.57
CA GLN A 957 -46.57 -22.70 -44.54
C GLN A 957 -47.95 -23.01 -45.14
N LYS A 958 -48.29 -22.47 -46.31
CA LYS A 958 -49.53 -22.84 -47.03
C LYS A 958 -49.52 -24.28 -47.53
N GLU A 959 -48.38 -24.79 -47.98
CA GLU A 959 -48.23 -26.20 -48.39
C GLU A 959 -48.35 -27.16 -47.21
N THR A 960 -47.72 -26.86 -46.08
CA THR A 960 -47.85 -27.66 -44.85
C THR A 960 -49.26 -27.57 -44.24
N GLU A 961 -49.94 -26.42 -44.32
CA GLU A 961 -51.36 -26.32 -43.98
C GLU A 961 -52.26 -27.11 -44.93
N ASN A 962 -51.98 -27.14 -46.24
CA ASN A 962 -52.71 -27.97 -47.20
C ASN A 962 -52.49 -29.47 -46.95
N LEU A 963 -51.24 -29.91 -46.69
CA LEU A 963 -50.93 -31.29 -46.31
C LEU A 963 -51.61 -31.67 -44.98
N LYS A 964 -51.66 -30.74 -44.01
CA LYS A 964 -52.37 -30.92 -42.74
C LYS A 964 -53.89 -30.99 -42.92
N LYS A 965 -54.47 -30.19 -43.82
CA LYS A 965 -55.88 -30.27 -44.23
C LYS A 965 -56.19 -31.62 -44.91
N GLN A 966 -55.30 -32.13 -45.77
CA GLN A 966 -55.44 -33.47 -46.36
C GLN A 966 -55.38 -34.59 -45.31
N LEU A 967 -54.39 -34.54 -44.39
CA LEU A 967 -54.29 -35.48 -43.27
C LEU A 967 -55.53 -35.44 -42.37
N MET A 968 -56.08 -34.25 -42.08
CA MET A 968 -57.33 -34.10 -41.32
C MET A 968 -58.53 -34.80 -41.97
N VAL A 969 -58.61 -34.84 -43.32
CA VAL A 969 -59.70 -35.53 -44.02
C VAL A 969 -59.58 -37.04 -43.86
N VAL A 970 -58.41 -37.62 -44.14
CA VAL A 970 -58.21 -39.09 -44.00
C VAL A 970 -58.35 -39.53 -42.53
N GLN A 971 -57.91 -38.68 -41.59
CA GLN A 971 -58.08 -38.89 -40.16
C GLN A 971 -59.53 -38.69 -39.67
N ASN A 972 -60.50 -38.29 -40.51
CA ASN A 972 -61.87 -38.02 -40.09
C ASN A 972 -62.92 -39.11 -40.43
N GLU A 973 -62.55 -40.22 -41.08
CA GLU A 973 -63.55 -41.16 -41.64
C GLU A 973 -63.77 -42.49 -40.86
N ASN A 974 -63.06 -42.77 -39.76
CA ASN A 974 -62.81 -44.17 -39.33
C ASN A 974 -63.28 -44.64 -37.93
N THR A 975 -63.84 -43.80 -37.05
CA THR A 975 -64.24 -44.22 -35.68
C THR A 975 -65.65 -43.79 -35.26
N THR A 976 -66.64 -43.96 -36.13
CA THR A 976 -68.02 -44.18 -35.68
C THR A 976 -68.65 -45.38 -36.41
N VAL A 977 -68.91 -46.44 -35.64
CA VAL A 977 -69.82 -47.56 -35.96
C VAL A 977 -69.51 -48.39 -37.22
N SER A 978 -68.86 -49.54 -37.01
CA SER A 978 -68.96 -50.68 -37.93
C SER A 978 -70.38 -51.25 -37.93
N ALA A 979 -71.13 -51.13 -39.02
CA ALA A 979 -72.44 -51.77 -39.17
C ALA A 979 -72.80 -52.09 -40.63
N LEU A 980 -72.64 -53.37 -41.01
CA LEU A 980 -73.11 -54.01 -42.26
C LEU A 980 -72.45 -53.47 -43.57
N GLY A 981 -72.07 -54.29 -44.55
CA GLY A 981 -72.05 -55.75 -44.63
C GLY A 981 -72.18 -56.24 -46.08
N MET A 982 -71.11 -56.88 -46.61
CA MET A 982 -71.07 -57.60 -47.90
C MET A 982 -71.30 -56.72 -49.16
N SER A 983 -70.29 -56.37 -49.97
CA SER A 983 -69.56 -57.32 -50.83
C SER A 983 -68.43 -56.66 -51.65
N GLN A 984 -67.48 -57.49 -52.12
CA GLN A 984 -66.46 -57.26 -53.18
C GLN A 984 -65.26 -56.33 -52.92
N GLU A 985 -64.08 -56.97 -52.93
CA GLU A 985 -62.81 -56.56 -53.57
C GLU A 985 -62.05 -55.29 -53.10
N PRO A 986 -60.71 -55.25 -53.17
CA PRO A 986 -59.94 -54.73 -52.04
C PRO A 986 -59.06 -53.48 -52.32
N HIS A 987 -58.82 -52.65 -51.27
CA HIS A 987 -57.49 -52.48 -50.65
C HIS A 987 -57.44 -51.43 -49.49
N ASN A 988 -56.59 -51.72 -48.51
CA ASN A 988 -55.96 -50.82 -47.50
C ASN A 988 -56.80 -50.28 -46.31
N SER A 989 -56.14 -49.83 -45.21
CA SER A 989 -56.75 -49.83 -43.85
C SER A 989 -56.49 -48.64 -42.90
N HIS A 990 -57.60 -48.03 -42.42
CA HIS A 990 -57.92 -47.56 -41.05
C HIS A 990 -57.22 -46.34 -40.37
N TYR A 991 -57.99 -45.61 -39.54
CA TYR A 991 -57.72 -44.32 -38.83
C TYR A 991 -58.61 -44.23 -37.54
N MET A 992 -58.90 -43.17 -36.75
CA MET A 992 -58.83 -41.68 -36.76
C MET A 992 -57.73 -41.17 -35.79
N LEU A 993 -57.83 -40.25 -34.80
CA LEU A 993 -58.74 -39.21 -34.24
C LEU A 993 -57.78 -38.28 -33.41
N PRO A 994 -58.13 -37.04 -32.97
CA PRO A 994 -59.27 -36.19 -33.30
C PRO A 994 -58.89 -34.85 -33.99
N VAL A 995 -59.88 -34.16 -34.56
CA VAL A 995 -59.71 -32.97 -35.42
C VAL A 995 -60.72 -31.86 -35.10
N ILE A 996 -60.25 -30.64 -34.77
CA ILE A 996 -60.89 -29.33 -35.11
C ILE A 996 -59.74 -28.31 -35.35
N PRO A 997 -59.86 -27.34 -36.30
CA PRO A 997 -58.68 -26.76 -36.95
C PRO A 997 -58.26 -25.33 -36.55
N LYS A 998 -56.98 -25.06 -36.83
CA LYS A 998 -56.34 -23.78 -37.18
C LYS A 998 -56.45 -23.57 -38.70
N ASP A 999 -56.19 -22.43 -39.32
CA ASP A 999 -56.11 -20.97 -39.02
C ASP A 999 -56.12 -20.33 -40.44
N GLU A 1000 -56.58 -19.08 -40.66
CA GLU A 1000 -56.26 -18.37 -41.92
C GLU A 1000 -56.61 -16.87 -41.94
N ASN A 1001 -55.78 -16.10 -42.67
CA ASN A 1001 -56.00 -14.73 -43.21
C ASN A 1001 -56.14 -13.58 -42.18
N SER A 1002 -55.49 -12.42 -42.32
CA SER A 1002 -55.02 -11.62 -43.48
C SER A 1002 -56.13 -11.05 -44.35
N ASP A 1003 -56.71 -9.93 -43.92
CA ASP A 1003 -56.53 -8.63 -44.59
C ASP A 1003 -57.30 -7.54 -43.82
N GLY A 1004 -56.83 -6.30 -43.86
CA GLY A 1004 -57.40 -5.21 -43.06
C GLY A 1004 -56.58 -3.93 -43.21
N GLU A 1005 -57.08 -3.01 -44.03
CA GLU A 1005 -56.36 -1.83 -44.48
C GLU A 1005 -55.98 -0.83 -43.37
N MET A 1006 -54.83 -0.20 -43.58
CA MET A 1006 -54.56 1.25 -43.45
C MET A 1006 -55.46 2.07 -42.50
N ASP A 1007 -54.84 2.81 -41.57
CA ASP A 1007 -54.46 4.16 -42.00
C ASP A 1007 -53.24 4.79 -41.29
N ILE A 1008 -52.54 5.58 -42.10
CA ILE A 1008 -51.55 6.64 -41.84
C ILE A 1008 -51.09 6.91 -40.39
N ASN A 1009 -49.76 6.90 -40.20
CA ASN A 1009 -49.11 7.96 -39.42
C ASN A 1009 -47.74 8.34 -40.02
N VAL A 1010 -47.75 9.34 -40.90
CA VAL A 1010 -46.54 9.84 -41.60
C VAL A 1010 -45.80 10.82 -40.71
N SER A 1011 -44.81 10.33 -39.94
CA SER A 1011 -43.87 11.22 -39.22
C SER A 1011 -42.41 10.73 -39.17
N MET A 1012 -42.07 9.59 -39.80
CA MET A 1012 -40.68 9.12 -39.92
C MET A 1012 -39.98 9.76 -41.12
N ILE A 1013 -39.76 11.08 -41.06
CA ILE A 1013 -38.87 11.82 -41.96
C ILE A 1013 -37.81 12.60 -41.15
N PRO A 1014 -36.68 11.96 -40.82
CA PRO A 1014 -35.37 12.60 -40.68
C PRO A 1014 -34.64 12.46 -42.03
N ARG A 1015 -34.73 13.42 -42.97
CA ARG A 1015 -34.06 14.74 -42.98
C ARG A 1015 -32.61 14.72 -42.47
N GLU A 1016 -31.74 15.31 -43.28
CA GLU A 1016 -30.29 15.33 -43.09
C GLU A 1016 -29.87 16.18 -41.89
N GLU A 1017 -28.82 15.74 -41.18
CA GLU A 1017 -28.00 16.64 -40.36
C GLU A 1017 -26.78 17.08 -41.19
N GLY A 1018 -26.94 18.23 -41.85
CA GLY A 1018 -25.85 19.01 -42.42
C GLY A 1018 -25.50 20.19 -41.51
N GLU A 1019 -24.20 20.46 -41.41
CA GLU A 1019 -23.53 21.73 -41.07
C GLU A 1019 -24.37 22.87 -40.44
N GLY A 1020 -24.02 23.29 -39.21
CA GLY A 1020 -24.52 24.54 -38.63
C GLY A 1020 -23.92 24.86 -37.26
N SER A 1021 -23.40 26.08 -37.08
CA SER A 1021 -22.82 26.55 -35.81
C SER A 1021 -23.71 27.59 -35.12
N GLU A 1022 -23.33 27.87 -33.86
CA GLU A 1022 -23.38 29.16 -33.15
C GLU A 1022 -24.71 29.86 -32.75
N SER A 1023 -24.72 30.27 -31.46
CA SER A 1023 -25.47 31.38 -30.84
C SER A 1023 -26.91 31.20 -30.33
N ALA A 1024 -27.20 31.95 -29.25
CA ALA A 1024 -28.46 32.09 -28.50
C ALA A 1024 -28.79 33.62 -28.37
N PRO A 1025 -29.80 34.14 -27.60
CA PRO A 1025 -30.75 33.48 -26.70
C PRO A 1025 -32.22 34.03 -26.64
N SER A 1026 -33.06 33.39 -25.82
CA SER A 1026 -34.21 33.99 -25.07
C SER A 1026 -35.55 34.23 -25.85
N PRO A 1027 -36.69 34.61 -25.20
CA PRO A 1027 -37.81 33.67 -25.08
C PRO A 1027 -39.24 34.26 -25.39
N PRO A 1028 -40.33 33.85 -24.71
CA PRO A 1028 -41.50 33.18 -25.30
C PRO A 1028 -42.69 34.13 -25.62
N PRO A 1029 -43.84 33.63 -26.12
CA PRO A 1029 -44.94 33.33 -25.17
C PRO A 1029 -45.94 32.21 -25.57
N SER A 1030 -46.56 31.57 -24.56
CA SER A 1030 -47.97 31.08 -24.50
C SER A 1030 -48.51 30.11 -25.57
N LYS A 1031 -49.44 29.15 -25.37
CA LYS A 1031 -50.33 28.57 -24.33
C LYS A 1031 -51.23 27.57 -25.13
N SER A 1032 -52.02 26.62 -24.64
CA SER A 1032 -52.32 26.04 -23.31
C SER A 1032 -53.10 24.72 -23.51
N TYR A 1033 -53.53 24.07 -22.41
CA TYR A 1033 -54.30 22.81 -22.30
C TYR A 1033 -53.43 21.54 -22.41
N MET A 1034 -53.04 20.84 -21.33
CA MET A 1034 -53.75 20.33 -20.13
C MET A 1034 -54.70 19.18 -20.47
N THR A 1035 -54.75 18.02 -19.78
CA THR A 1035 -54.25 17.57 -18.45
C THR A 1035 -53.60 16.15 -18.55
N ALA A 1036 -52.95 15.50 -17.58
CA ALA A 1036 -52.86 15.66 -16.11
C ALA A 1036 -51.49 15.17 -15.52
N ALA A 1037 -51.40 15.11 -14.19
CA ALA A 1037 -50.27 14.74 -13.30
C ALA A 1037 -49.26 13.65 -13.78
N GLY A 1038 -48.00 13.62 -13.29
CA GLY A 1038 -47.35 14.53 -12.33
C GLY A 1038 -46.06 13.93 -11.70
N SER A 1039 -45.23 14.80 -11.10
CA SER A 1039 -43.97 14.50 -10.39
C SER A 1039 -42.72 14.09 -11.20
N SER A 1040 -41.81 15.07 -11.31
CA SER A 1040 -40.35 14.95 -11.11
C SER A 1040 -39.68 13.58 -11.32
N ARG A 1041 -38.88 13.46 -12.39
CA ARG A 1041 -37.71 12.56 -12.41
C ARG A 1041 -36.43 13.36 -12.21
N SER A 1042 -35.91 13.31 -10.98
CA SER A 1042 -34.46 13.42 -10.74
C SER A 1042 -33.74 12.33 -11.57
N PRO A 1043 -32.49 12.53 -12.01
CA PRO A 1043 -31.65 11.39 -12.33
C PRO A 1043 -31.60 10.43 -11.13
N VAL A 1044 -31.55 9.12 -11.41
CA VAL A 1044 -31.46 8.10 -10.36
C VAL A 1044 -30.08 8.21 -9.69
N PRO A 1045 -30.00 8.30 -8.34
CA PRO A 1045 -28.73 8.39 -7.65
C PRO A 1045 -27.81 7.20 -7.95
N LEU A 1046 -26.52 7.47 -8.10
CA LEU A 1046 -25.51 6.51 -8.55
C LEU A 1046 -25.46 5.24 -7.69
N GLU A 1047 -25.65 5.38 -6.37
CA GLU A 1047 -25.70 4.25 -5.43
C GLU A 1047 -26.80 3.24 -5.80
N ARG A 1048 -28.00 3.69 -6.20
CA ARG A 1048 -29.12 2.78 -6.51
C ARG A 1048 -28.90 1.96 -7.79
N LEU A 1049 -28.02 2.42 -8.69
CA LEU A 1049 -27.59 1.69 -9.89
C LEU A 1049 -26.32 0.85 -9.67
N LEU A 1050 -25.78 0.86 -8.44
CA LEU A 1050 -24.68 0.01 -7.98
C LEU A 1050 -25.16 -1.01 -6.91
N GLU A 1051 -26.24 -0.70 -6.18
CA GLU A 1051 -26.95 -1.60 -5.26
C GLU A 1051 -27.88 -2.59 -5.97
N GLU A 1052 -28.45 -2.23 -7.12
CA GLU A 1052 -29.27 -3.13 -7.94
C GLU A 1052 -28.36 -4.08 -8.73
N GLY A 1053 -27.73 -4.99 -7.98
CA GLY A 1053 -26.79 -5.98 -8.49
C GLY A 1053 -27.39 -6.87 -9.56
N VAL A 1054 -26.55 -7.27 -10.52
CA VAL A 1054 -26.89 -8.32 -11.48
C VAL A 1054 -27.19 -9.59 -10.69
N PRO A 1055 -28.35 -10.25 -10.90
CA PRO A 1055 -28.59 -11.57 -10.33
C PRO A 1055 -27.53 -12.54 -10.85
N ASP A 1056 -26.88 -13.27 -9.94
CA ASP A 1056 -26.00 -14.37 -10.32
C ASP A 1056 -26.84 -15.47 -10.99
N ASP A 1057 -26.61 -15.71 -12.28
CA ASP A 1057 -26.97 -16.97 -12.92
C ASP A 1057 -25.82 -17.96 -12.63
N GLU A 1058 -26.06 -18.87 -11.69
CA GLU A 1058 -25.16 -19.97 -11.37
C GLU A 1058 -25.04 -20.98 -12.52
N ALA A 1059 -24.13 -21.94 -12.39
CA ALA A 1059 -23.80 -22.88 -13.46
C ALA A 1059 -24.85 -24.00 -13.65
N LEU A 1060 -24.88 -24.52 -14.89
CA LEU A 1060 -25.63 -25.70 -15.37
C LEU A 1060 -27.17 -25.58 -15.41
N ASP A 1061 -27.71 -25.62 -16.62
CA ASP A 1061 -28.15 -26.93 -17.10
C ASP A 1061 -27.76 -27.17 -18.57
N THR A 1062 -27.18 -28.33 -18.87
CA THR A 1062 -26.83 -28.73 -20.23
C THR A 1062 -27.90 -29.67 -20.77
N ALA A 1063 -28.62 -29.19 -21.79
CA ALA A 1063 -29.70 -29.85 -22.55
C ALA A 1063 -31.13 -29.61 -22.05
N SER A 1064 -31.71 -28.47 -22.45
CA SER A 1064 -33.13 -28.43 -22.85
C SER A 1064 -33.44 -27.36 -23.90
N LEU A 1065 -33.90 -27.85 -25.06
CA LEU A 1065 -34.69 -27.16 -26.11
C LEU A 1065 -34.02 -26.01 -26.88
N ALA A 1066 -34.04 -26.15 -28.21
CA ALA A 1066 -33.43 -25.20 -29.14
C ALA A 1066 -34.16 -23.85 -29.17
N LEU A 1067 -33.40 -22.78 -28.94
CA LEU A 1067 -33.78 -21.43 -29.38
C LEU A 1067 -33.51 -21.31 -30.88
N THR A 1068 -34.46 -20.75 -31.64
CA THR A 1068 -34.25 -20.44 -33.05
C THR A 1068 -33.20 -19.32 -33.21
N PRO A 1069 -32.34 -19.33 -34.25
CA PRO A 1069 -31.30 -18.31 -34.44
C PRO A 1069 -31.79 -16.86 -34.38
N GLU A 1070 -33.01 -16.60 -34.85
CA GLU A 1070 -33.66 -15.29 -34.81
C GLU A 1070 -33.80 -14.73 -33.37
N GLN A 1071 -33.97 -15.62 -32.38
CA GLN A 1071 -34.11 -15.29 -30.97
C GLN A 1071 -32.76 -14.98 -30.32
N GLU A 1072 -31.72 -15.75 -30.62
CA GLU A 1072 -30.35 -15.45 -30.20
C GLU A 1072 -29.87 -14.11 -30.80
N ILE A 1073 -30.18 -13.88 -32.08
CA ILE A 1073 -29.91 -12.62 -32.78
C ILE A 1073 -30.70 -11.45 -32.14
N SER A 1074 -31.94 -11.67 -31.69
CA SER A 1074 -32.74 -10.68 -30.95
C SER A 1074 -32.09 -10.33 -29.60
N ASP A 1075 -31.63 -11.33 -28.86
CA ASP A 1075 -30.97 -11.17 -27.57
C ASP A 1075 -29.58 -10.52 -27.70
N LEU A 1076 -28.80 -10.90 -28.71
CA LEU A 1076 -27.54 -10.24 -29.06
C LEU A 1076 -27.76 -8.78 -29.49
N LYS A 1077 -28.79 -8.47 -30.27
CA LYS A 1077 -29.18 -7.08 -30.59
C LYS A 1077 -29.58 -6.29 -29.34
N ARG A 1078 -30.28 -6.91 -28.38
CA ARG A 1078 -30.66 -6.29 -27.10
C ARG A 1078 -29.45 -6.01 -26.22
N LYS A 1079 -28.53 -6.98 -26.10
CA LYS A 1079 -27.24 -6.84 -25.40
C LYS A 1079 -26.36 -5.77 -26.06
N LEU A 1080 -26.29 -5.72 -27.40
CA LEU A 1080 -25.56 -4.71 -28.16
C LEU A 1080 -26.14 -3.31 -27.96
N LEU A 1081 -27.47 -3.14 -27.99
CA LEU A 1081 -28.13 -1.86 -27.71
C LEU A 1081 -27.88 -1.39 -26.27
N ALA A 1082 -27.93 -2.29 -25.28
CA ALA A 1082 -27.61 -1.96 -23.89
C ALA A 1082 -26.16 -1.50 -23.74
N GLN A 1083 -25.20 -2.18 -24.38
CA GLN A 1083 -23.80 -1.73 -24.38
C GLN A 1083 -23.60 -0.42 -25.15
N GLN A 1084 -24.29 -0.21 -26.27
CA GLN A 1084 -24.24 1.05 -27.02
C GLN A 1084 -24.79 2.24 -26.19
N GLN A 1085 -25.83 2.01 -25.38
CA GLN A 1085 -26.32 3.01 -24.43
C GLN A 1085 -25.32 3.26 -23.29
N ARG A 1086 -24.67 2.21 -22.74
CA ARG A 1086 -23.61 2.36 -21.74
C ARG A 1086 -22.43 3.19 -22.28
N VAL A 1087 -21.97 2.90 -23.50
CA VAL A 1087 -20.92 3.69 -24.17
C VAL A 1087 -21.34 5.15 -24.33
N LYS A 1088 -22.55 5.43 -24.87
CA LYS A 1088 -23.07 6.80 -24.98
C LYS A 1088 -23.11 7.54 -23.64
N HIS A 1089 -23.55 6.86 -22.56
CA HIS A 1089 -23.58 7.45 -21.22
C HIS A 1089 -22.18 7.76 -20.68
N VAL A 1090 -21.22 6.84 -20.88
CA VAL A 1090 -19.81 7.07 -20.52
C VAL A 1090 -19.20 8.23 -21.32
N THR A 1091 -19.48 8.35 -22.62
CA THR A 1091 -19.03 9.50 -23.43
C THR A 1091 -19.60 10.83 -22.93
N VAL A 1092 -20.87 10.87 -22.52
CA VAL A 1092 -21.49 12.07 -21.93
C VAL A 1092 -20.80 12.43 -20.61
N LEU A 1093 -20.64 11.47 -19.70
CA LEU A 1093 -19.94 11.67 -18.43
C LEU A 1093 -18.49 12.12 -18.63
N LEU A 1094 -17.78 11.58 -19.63
CA LEU A 1094 -16.41 12.00 -19.94
C LEU A 1094 -16.40 13.47 -20.37
N SER A 1095 -17.26 13.87 -21.32
CA SER A 1095 -17.40 15.26 -21.75
C SER A 1095 -17.80 16.23 -20.62
N GLU A 1096 -18.52 15.73 -19.61
CA GLU A 1096 -18.92 16.52 -18.44
C GLU A 1096 -17.77 16.67 -17.43
N SER A 1097 -16.99 15.61 -17.21
CA SER A 1097 -15.77 15.66 -16.41
C SER A 1097 -14.65 16.52 -17.04
N GLU A 1098 -14.49 16.48 -18.36
CA GLU A 1098 -13.62 17.39 -19.12
C GLU A 1098 -14.05 18.85 -18.93
N ARG A 1099 -15.36 19.13 -19.06
CA ARG A 1099 -15.96 20.46 -18.87
C ARG A 1099 -15.80 20.98 -17.45
N GLU A 1100 -16.00 20.13 -16.44
CA GLU A 1100 -15.78 20.46 -15.02
C GLU A 1100 -14.29 20.65 -14.72
N CYS A 1101 -13.40 19.88 -15.35
CA CYS A 1101 -11.95 20.07 -15.24
C CYS A 1101 -11.51 21.42 -15.82
N ALA A 1102 -12.00 21.78 -17.01
CA ALA A 1102 -11.77 23.09 -17.61
C ALA A 1102 -12.30 24.24 -16.74
N ARG A 1103 -13.49 24.08 -16.13
CA ARG A 1103 -14.06 25.06 -15.18
C ARG A 1103 -13.20 25.20 -13.91
N ARG A 1104 -12.69 24.09 -13.37
CA ARG A 1104 -11.76 24.11 -12.22
C ARG A 1104 -10.42 24.75 -12.56
N TRP A 1105 -9.92 24.53 -13.77
CA TRP A 1105 -8.69 25.19 -14.27
C TRP A 1105 -8.88 26.70 -14.39
N GLN A 1106 -10.01 27.16 -14.97
CA GLN A 1106 -10.35 28.59 -15.04
C GLN A 1106 -10.47 29.23 -13.65
N LEU A 1107 -11.15 28.55 -12.70
CA LEU A 1107 -11.25 29.00 -11.31
C LEU A 1107 -9.87 29.02 -10.62
N SER A 1108 -8.99 28.08 -10.93
CA SER A 1108 -7.62 28.03 -10.42
C SER A 1108 -6.77 29.20 -10.94
N GLU A 1109 -6.83 29.53 -12.24
CA GLU A 1109 -6.15 30.73 -12.74
C GLU A 1109 -6.73 32.04 -12.20
N LEU A 1110 -8.06 32.12 -12.02
CA LEU A 1110 -8.71 33.27 -11.40
C LEU A 1110 -8.27 33.43 -9.93
N LEU A 1111 -8.27 32.35 -9.14
CA LEU A 1111 -7.74 32.33 -7.79
C LEU A 1111 -6.24 32.67 -7.74
N LYS A 1112 -5.42 32.17 -8.68
CA LYS A 1112 -4.02 32.59 -8.80
C LYS A 1112 -3.89 34.06 -9.21
N ALA A 1113 -4.82 34.63 -9.97
CA ALA A 1113 -4.82 36.05 -10.36
C ALA A 1113 -5.30 36.98 -9.22
N GLU A 1114 -6.21 36.51 -8.37
CA GLU A 1114 -6.51 37.15 -7.09
C GLU A 1114 -5.35 37.02 -6.09
N LEU A 1115 -4.74 35.84 -5.98
CA LEU A 1115 -3.57 35.61 -5.12
C LEU A 1115 -2.37 36.44 -5.59
N ARG A 1116 -2.16 36.62 -6.90
CA ARG A 1116 -1.17 37.55 -7.48
C ARG A 1116 -1.50 39.00 -7.15
N ARG A 1117 -2.77 39.41 -7.16
CA ARG A 1117 -3.20 40.75 -6.69
C ARG A 1117 -2.98 40.94 -5.19
N ALA A 1118 -3.33 39.95 -4.37
CA ALA A 1118 -3.14 39.98 -2.92
C ALA A 1118 -1.66 39.91 -2.49
N ARG A 1119 -0.80 39.30 -3.31
CA ARG A 1119 0.67 39.23 -3.13
C ARG A 1119 1.44 40.34 -3.86
N GLY A 1120 0.76 41.34 -4.44
CA GLY A 1120 1.36 42.57 -4.97
C GLY A 1120 1.84 43.49 -3.85
N ALA A 1121 2.83 43.03 -3.07
CA ALA A 1121 3.05 43.47 -1.69
C ALA A 1121 3.69 44.86 -1.54
N ASP A 1122 4.33 45.42 -2.57
CA ASP A 1122 5.07 46.69 -2.45
C ASP A 1122 4.17 47.92 -2.22
N HIS A 1123 2.87 47.83 -2.55
CA HIS A 1123 1.88 48.84 -2.15
C HIS A 1123 1.22 48.55 -0.78
N SER A 1124 1.45 47.35 -0.22
CA SER A 1124 0.87 46.94 1.06
C SER A 1124 1.56 47.59 2.25
N ALA A 1125 2.89 47.75 2.23
CA ALA A 1125 3.65 48.30 3.37
C ALA A 1125 3.16 49.68 3.84
N HIS A 1126 3.07 50.64 2.91
CA HIS A 1126 2.60 52.00 3.25
C HIS A 1126 1.10 52.03 3.59
N ASN A 1127 0.29 51.17 2.95
CA ASN A 1127 -1.13 51.06 3.25
C ASN A 1127 -1.39 50.37 4.60
N ALA A 1128 -0.50 49.49 5.06
CA ALA A 1128 -0.54 48.86 6.39
C ALA A 1128 -0.20 49.87 7.50
N GLU A 1129 0.76 50.77 7.29
CA GLU A 1129 0.98 51.90 8.19
C GLU A 1129 -0.22 52.86 8.24
N TYR A 1130 -0.80 53.18 7.08
CA TYR A 1130 -2.01 53.99 7.01
C TYR A 1130 -3.19 53.32 7.73
N MET A 1131 -3.42 52.02 7.49
CA MET A 1131 -4.45 51.21 8.15
C MET A 1131 -4.23 51.12 9.66
N LYS A 1132 -2.98 50.92 10.13
CA LYS A 1132 -2.59 50.99 11.54
C LYS A 1132 -2.94 52.34 12.14
N ASN A 1133 -2.59 53.44 11.47
CA ASN A 1133 -2.85 54.80 11.95
C ASN A 1133 -4.34 55.16 11.97
N VAL A 1134 -5.13 54.72 10.97
CA VAL A 1134 -6.59 54.89 10.93
C VAL A 1134 -7.27 54.05 12.03
N THR A 1135 -6.85 52.80 12.21
CA THR A 1135 -7.39 51.89 13.24
C THR A 1135 -7.05 52.37 14.65
N LEU A 1136 -5.81 52.83 14.88
CA LEU A 1136 -5.39 53.39 16.16
C LEU A 1136 -6.18 54.66 16.50
N LYS A 1137 -6.42 55.55 15.53
CA LYS A 1137 -7.33 56.71 15.70
C LYS A 1137 -8.77 56.27 15.97
N PHE A 1138 -9.28 55.27 15.26
CA PHE A 1138 -10.63 54.76 15.50
C PHE A 1138 -10.81 54.18 16.92
N LEU A 1139 -9.80 53.49 17.45
CA LEU A 1139 -9.85 52.92 18.80
C LEU A 1139 -9.68 53.99 19.90
N THR A 1140 -8.81 54.99 19.69
CA THR A 1140 -8.48 56.02 20.69
C THR A 1140 -9.45 57.20 20.73
N LEU A 1141 -10.18 57.49 19.65
CA LEU A 1141 -11.22 58.53 19.65
C LEU A 1141 -12.46 58.08 20.45
N PRO A 1142 -13.09 58.97 21.22
CA PRO A 1142 -14.37 58.68 21.88
C PRO A 1142 -15.49 58.43 20.86
N PRO A 1143 -16.58 57.75 21.24
CA PRO A 1143 -17.75 57.56 20.37
C PRO A 1143 -18.35 58.93 19.99
N GLY A 1144 -18.57 59.15 18.69
CA GLY A 1144 -18.92 60.46 18.15
C GLY A 1144 -18.67 60.57 16.64
N ASP A 1145 -18.97 61.74 16.08
CA ASP A 1145 -18.96 61.96 14.63
C ASP A 1145 -17.56 61.78 13.99
N GLU A 1146 -16.49 62.19 14.68
CA GLU A 1146 -15.10 61.98 14.20
C GLU A 1146 -14.77 60.49 14.03
N ARG A 1147 -15.18 59.65 14.99
CA ARG A 1147 -15.04 58.19 14.92
C ARG A 1147 -15.94 57.60 13.82
N GLY A 1148 -17.14 58.17 13.63
CA GLY A 1148 -18.05 57.84 12.53
C GLY A 1148 -17.46 58.11 11.13
N ARG A 1149 -16.75 59.23 10.95
CA ARG A 1149 -16.09 59.62 9.69
C ARG A 1149 -14.96 58.69 9.27
N LEU A 1150 -14.38 57.93 10.19
CA LEU A 1150 -13.37 56.90 9.88
C LEU A 1150 -13.97 55.57 9.39
N VAL A 1151 -15.27 55.32 9.60
CA VAL A 1151 -15.91 54.04 9.21
C VAL A 1151 -15.90 53.80 7.69
N PRO A 1152 -16.23 54.77 6.82
CA PRO A 1152 -16.11 54.57 5.36
C PRO A 1152 -14.67 54.35 4.89
N VAL A 1153 -13.69 54.88 5.62
CA VAL A 1153 -12.26 54.68 5.34
C VAL A 1153 -11.85 53.25 5.72
N LEU A 1154 -12.24 52.77 6.91
CA LEU A 1154 -12.02 51.38 7.32
C LEU A 1154 -12.74 50.39 6.39
N GLN A 1155 -13.99 50.66 6.00
CA GLN A 1155 -14.74 49.84 5.04
C GLN A 1155 -14.01 49.72 3.70
N LYS A 1156 -13.42 50.81 3.19
CA LYS A 1156 -12.71 50.83 1.91
C LYS A 1156 -11.30 50.21 1.97
N ILE A 1157 -10.64 50.22 3.13
CA ILE A 1157 -9.31 49.62 3.33
C ILE A 1157 -9.40 48.11 3.63
N LEU A 1158 -10.33 47.71 4.51
CA LEU A 1158 -10.46 46.35 5.01
C LEU A 1158 -11.53 45.52 4.27
N THR A 1159 -12.17 46.09 3.23
CA THR A 1159 -13.23 45.46 2.42
C THR A 1159 -14.36 44.83 3.26
N LEU A 1160 -14.73 45.51 4.34
CA LEU A 1160 -15.70 45.01 5.34
C LEU A 1160 -17.06 44.73 4.71
N THR A 1161 -17.70 43.63 5.11
CA THR A 1161 -19.08 43.34 4.70
C THR A 1161 -20.05 44.39 5.24
N GLN A 1162 -21.25 44.44 4.67
CA GLN A 1162 -22.25 45.43 5.04
C GLN A 1162 -22.75 45.25 6.50
N GLU A 1163 -22.74 44.02 7.03
CA GLU A 1163 -23.00 43.76 8.45
C GLU A 1163 -21.87 44.23 9.37
N GLU A 1164 -20.62 43.94 9.03
CA GLU A 1164 -19.46 44.36 9.83
C GLU A 1164 -19.33 45.89 9.85
N THR A 1165 -19.58 46.52 8.70
CA THR A 1165 -19.67 47.98 8.58
C THR A 1165 -20.75 48.53 9.51
N GLN A 1166 -21.94 47.92 9.57
CA GLN A 1166 -23.00 48.34 10.49
C GLN A 1166 -22.61 48.15 11.97
N LYS A 1167 -22.00 47.02 12.33
CA LYS A 1167 -21.50 46.75 13.71
C LYS A 1167 -20.43 47.77 14.12
N ILE A 1168 -19.49 48.07 13.24
CA ILE A 1168 -18.44 49.09 13.46
C ILE A 1168 -19.04 50.50 13.51
N GLN A 1169 -20.09 50.81 12.73
CA GLN A 1169 -20.77 52.10 12.79
C GLN A 1169 -21.67 52.26 14.02
N ALA A 1170 -22.21 51.17 14.59
CA ALA A 1170 -22.85 51.16 15.90
C ALA A 1170 -21.84 51.49 17.00
N ILE A 1171 -20.70 50.79 17.02
CA ILE A 1171 -19.57 51.06 17.94
C ILE A 1171 -19.07 52.51 17.80
N ALA A 1172 -18.96 53.04 16.58
CA ALA A 1172 -18.55 54.43 16.34
C ALA A 1172 -19.52 55.46 16.95
N LYS A 1173 -20.81 55.12 17.04
CA LYS A 1173 -21.87 55.92 17.67
C LYS A 1173 -22.06 55.61 19.17
N GLY A 1174 -21.28 54.71 19.76
CA GLY A 1174 -21.42 54.28 21.15
C GLY A 1174 -22.63 53.38 21.42
N MET A 1175 -23.18 52.74 20.39
CA MET A 1175 -24.31 51.80 20.48
C MET A 1175 -23.81 50.35 20.55
N ASP A 1176 -24.54 49.48 21.26
CA ASP A 1176 -24.24 48.06 21.33
C ASP A 1176 -24.35 47.41 19.93
N PRO A 1177 -23.29 46.73 19.42
CA PRO A 1177 -23.31 46.09 18.11
C PRO A 1177 -24.16 44.81 18.02
N ASN A 1178 -24.65 44.26 19.14
CA ASN A 1178 -25.49 43.05 19.18
C ASN A 1178 -26.72 43.21 20.10
N PRO A 1179 -27.70 44.06 19.74
CA PRO A 1179 -28.89 44.38 20.58
C PRO A 1179 -29.87 43.21 20.82
N GLY A 1180 -29.50 41.97 20.45
CA GLY A 1180 -30.31 40.76 20.63
C GLY A 1180 -29.57 39.56 21.25
N LYS A 1181 -28.31 39.71 21.72
CA LYS A 1181 -27.55 38.61 22.35
C LYS A 1181 -26.82 39.06 23.62
N GLY A 1182 -27.57 39.22 24.70
CA GLY A 1182 -27.01 39.43 26.05
C GLY A 1182 -26.29 38.18 26.59
N TRP A 1183 -25.43 38.39 27.60
CA TRP A 1183 -24.50 37.39 28.14
C TRP A 1183 -25.16 36.14 28.78
N GLY A 1184 -26.48 36.16 29.02
CA GLY A 1184 -27.23 35.03 29.58
C GLY A 1184 -27.30 33.78 28.70
N SER A 1185 -26.86 33.84 27.44
CA SER A 1185 -26.89 32.70 26.50
C SER A 1185 -25.83 31.62 26.75
N TYR A 1186 -24.88 31.82 27.68
CA TYR A 1186 -23.69 30.96 27.83
C TYR A 1186 -23.66 30.08 29.10
N LEU A 1187 -24.73 30.05 29.90
CA LEU A 1187 -24.81 29.24 31.13
C LEU A 1187 -26.08 28.38 31.21
N PRO A 1188 -26.00 27.07 30.91
CA PRO A 1188 -27.11 26.15 31.12
C PRO A 1188 -27.21 25.73 32.60
N TRP A 1189 -28.17 26.29 33.34
CA TRP A 1189 -28.54 25.80 34.67
C TRP A 1189 -29.52 24.61 34.55
N PRO A 1190 -29.27 23.47 35.21
CA PRO A 1190 -30.18 22.33 35.18
C PRO A 1190 -31.31 22.49 36.22
N GLY A 1191 -32.57 22.43 35.78
CA GLY A 1191 -33.69 22.24 36.71
C GLY A 1191 -35.07 22.73 36.28
N SER A 1192 -35.80 21.94 35.49
CA SER A 1192 -37.25 21.78 35.71
C SER A 1192 -37.82 20.55 35.00
N LYS A 1193 -38.43 19.65 35.80
CA LYS A 1193 -39.15 18.42 35.42
C LYS A 1193 -38.30 17.31 34.79
#